data_AF-A0A942KX18-F1
#
_entry.id   AF-A0A942KX18-F1
#
_cell.length_a   1.000
_cell.length_b   1.000
_cell.length_c   1.000
_cell.angle_alpha   90.00
_cell.angle_beta   90.00
_cell.angle_gamma   90.00
#
_symmetry.space_group_name_H-M   'P 1'
#
loop_
_entity.id
_entity.type
_entity.pdbx_description
1 polymer ?
#
loop_
_entity_poly.entity_id
_entity_poly.type
_entity_poly.pdbx_seq_one_letter_code
_entity_poly.pdbx_strand_id
1 'polypeptide(L)'
;MISPQDAISLTPPSAWRVVPFWSLFRRTKSIGHADEELLSVYRDHGVVPTSSRDDNRNKPSEDLSGYQLVTEGALVTNKMKAWQGSIAISRHRGIVSPAYYVYQPLSEEHDQFLHYLLRSEPYVALYQRISKGVRVSQWDLEHEALRTIPVLLPDPATQKQIADFLDAETARIDALIEKKLQLIDAAEAEFLERITHAVTGSAWDAGRKPSGYDWHPTVPSSWSVVRLKFLCSKIVDCLHETPVHDDEGEYPSVRTADVKRGKLLVENAKRVSTSEYINRIQRLEPEPGDIVYTREGERFGLAALVPEGAKLCLGQRMMMFRVNRRVVPAYLMWSLNGAFAYNYLKQGTAGATSPHLNIFDIRNVPIFLPPLDVQESICAELEARFAVKEKMIDLVERTIDRLREYRAALITAAVTGQIDVAAHARPVETAPPRASGEVVHLRPVAMPDRRTVRVLVAADVVHRLGADPYLGRTKLQKLMFLAEAHANINDIAGRYQRYRYGPYDDAMVQEIEQGLRQDGYYDTWEGTGVDREKVAFQQMSRAGGHRDALAAALGGKTDSLRQLVDLFKGKDTEATEAVATLYAVWNDALIDGKQPDDAAIIRGFLQDWHPEKGKFKQADLQTWLGWMRRHGLVPKGTGPRTVSTNTPSLFERE
;
A
#
# COMPACT_ATOMS: atom_id res chain seq x y z
N MET A 1 -47.39 -6.37 25.15
CA MET A 1 -47.41 -6.55 23.68
C MET A 1 -47.36 -5.17 23.07
N ILE A 2 -46.21 -4.79 22.55
CA ILE A 2 -45.97 -3.50 21.89
C ILE A 2 -46.25 -3.73 20.39
N SER A 3 -46.96 -2.80 19.75
CA SER A 3 -47.42 -2.92 18.36
C SER A 3 -46.22 -3.05 17.40
N PRO A 4 -46.35 -3.76 16.26
CA PRO A 4 -45.33 -3.78 15.19
C PRO A 4 -44.94 -2.37 14.69
N GLN A 5 -45.75 -1.35 15.00
CA GLN A 5 -45.49 0.04 14.67
C GLN A 5 -44.43 0.73 15.55
N ASP A 6 -44.13 0.20 16.75
CA ASP A 6 -43.22 0.87 17.69
C ASP A 6 -41.75 0.42 17.55
N ALA A 7 -41.42 -0.34 16.50
CA ALA A 7 -40.17 -1.09 16.41
C ALA A 7 -39.04 -0.41 15.65
N ILE A 8 -39.28 0.67 14.93
CA ILE A 8 -38.25 1.45 14.26
C ILE A 8 -38.74 2.89 14.22
N SER A 9 -37.90 3.88 14.52
CA SER A 9 -38.14 5.27 14.10
C SER A 9 -37.96 5.39 12.57
N LEU A 10 -38.61 4.51 11.80
CA LEU A 10 -38.95 4.74 10.40
C LEU A 10 -40.19 5.63 10.46
N THR A 11 -40.02 6.90 10.83
CA THR A 11 -41.01 7.89 10.40
C THR A 11 -40.60 8.18 8.97
N PRO A 12 -41.21 7.53 7.95
CA PRO A 12 -40.87 7.86 6.58
C PRO A 12 -41.05 9.36 6.36
N PRO A 13 -40.29 9.99 5.45
CA PRO A 13 -40.70 11.27 4.91
C PRO A 13 -42.18 11.19 4.52
N SER A 14 -42.98 12.23 4.78
CA SER A 14 -44.45 12.19 4.68
C SER A 14 -45.00 11.76 3.32
N ALA A 15 -44.15 11.69 2.29
CA ALA A 15 -44.47 11.25 0.93
C ALA A 15 -44.27 9.75 0.66
N TRP A 16 -43.60 8.99 1.55
CA TRP A 16 -43.31 7.57 1.29
C TRP A 16 -44.40 6.68 1.88
N ARG A 17 -44.79 5.64 1.12
CA ARG A 17 -45.76 4.66 1.59
C ARG A 17 -45.08 3.56 2.38
N VAL A 18 -45.83 2.97 3.30
CA VAL A 18 -45.41 1.77 4.05
C VAL A 18 -46.31 0.62 3.61
N VAL A 19 -45.71 -0.44 3.07
CA VAL A 19 -46.44 -1.64 2.64
C VAL A 19 -45.88 -2.88 3.34
N PRO A 20 -46.66 -3.93 3.55
CA PRO A 20 -46.13 -5.16 4.14
C PRO A 20 -45.30 -5.95 3.11
N PHE A 21 -44.24 -6.64 3.54
CA PHE A 21 -43.38 -7.43 2.65
C PHE A 21 -44.15 -8.42 1.76
N TRP A 22 -45.21 -9.05 2.27
CA TRP A 22 -46.01 -10.01 1.50
C TRP A 22 -46.67 -9.40 0.26
N SER A 23 -46.90 -8.08 0.21
CA SER A 23 -47.48 -7.43 -0.98
C SER A 23 -46.47 -7.26 -2.11
N LEU A 24 -45.17 -7.34 -1.82
CA LEU A 24 -44.09 -7.18 -2.79
C LEU A 24 -43.54 -8.52 -3.29
N PHE A 25 -43.61 -9.56 -2.46
CA PHE A 25 -42.91 -10.81 -2.70
C PHE A 25 -43.77 -12.03 -2.35
N ARG A 26 -43.80 -13.01 -3.26
CA ARG A 26 -44.42 -14.33 -3.03
C ARG A 26 -43.34 -15.40 -2.91
N ARG A 27 -43.36 -16.14 -1.80
CA ARG A 27 -42.48 -17.30 -1.66
C ARG A 27 -42.80 -18.36 -2.70
N THR A 28 -41.76 -18.90 -3.33
CA THR A 28 -41.86 -20.00 -4.29
C THR A 28 -40.88 -21.11 -3.94
N LYS A 29 -41.20 -22.33 -4.36
CA LYS A 29 -40.30 -23.48 -4.28
C LYS A 29 -40.35 -24.21 -5.61
N SER A 30 -39.25 -24.14 -6.37
CA SER A 30 -39.06 -24.84 -7.64
C SER A 30 -37.77 -25.63 -7.53
N ILE A 31 -37.84 -26.95 -7.69
CA ILE A 31 -36.72 -27.89 -7.51
C ILE A 31 -36.54 -28.75 -8.76
N GLY A 32 -35.48 -29.56 -8.82
CA GLY A 32 -35.20 -30.42 -9.98
C GLY A 32 -34.38 -29.75 -11.09
N HIS A 33 -33.68 -28.65 -10.78
CA HIS A 33 -32.80 -27.93 -11.70
C HIS A 33 -31.33 -28.12 -11.32
N ALA A 34 -30.91 -29.37 -11.10
CA ALA A 34 -29.60 -29.70 -10.51
C ALA A 34 -28.40 -29.25 -11.37
N ASP A 35 -28.61 -29.02 -12.67
CA ASP A 35 -27.59 -28.60 -13.64
C ASP A 35 -27.33 -27.07 -13.63
N GLU A 36 -28.15 -26.29 -12.92
CA GLU A 36 -28.01 -24.84 -12.83
C GLU A 36 -26.84 -24.43 -11.90
N GLU A 37 -26.34 -23.20 -12.08
CA GLU A 37 -25.22 -22.69 -11.29
C GLU A 37 -25.55 -22.57 -9.80
N LEU A 38 -24.66 -23.05 -8.92
CA LEU A 38 -24.86 -22.96 -7.48
C LEU A 38 -24.60 -21.54 -6.96
N LEU A 39 -25.60 -20.93 -6.33
CA LEU A 39 -25.54 -19.59 -5.76
C LEU A 39 -25.49 -19.61 -4.22
N SER A 40 -24.98 -18.52 -3.64
CA SER A 40 -24.96 -18.27 -2.19
C SER A 40 -25.32 -16.81 -1.89
N VAL A 41 -25.92 -16.56 -0.71
CA VAL A 41 -26.27 -15.20 -0.26
C VAL A 41 -25.33 -14.72 0.84
N TYR A 42 -24.50 -13.74 0.49
CA TYR A 42 -23.52 -13.10 1.36
C TYR A 42 -24.05 -11.79 1.92
N ARG A 43 -23.62 -11.45 3.15
CA ARG A 43 -24.04 -10.22 3.83
C ARG A 43 -23.55 -8.97 3.11
N ASP A 44 -22.33 -9.00 2.58
CA ASP A 44 -21.69 -7.84 1.94
C ASP A 44 -21.91 -7.82 0.42
N HIS A 45 -22.06 -8.99 -0.22
CA HIS A 45 -22.13 -9.10 -1.67
C HIS A 45 -23.51 -9.47 -2.23
N GLY A 46 -24.46 -9.89 -1.39
CA GLY A 46 -25.77 -10.35 -1.84
C GLY A 46 -25.70 -11.74 -2.49
N VAL A 47 -26.50 -11.97 -3.53
CA VAL A 47 -26.50 -13.25 -4.26
C VAL A 47 -25.33 -13.29 -5.24
N VAL A 48 -24.45 -14.27 -5.11
CA VAL A 48 -23.31 -14.48 -6.03
C VAL A 48 -23.13 -15.97 -6.34
N PRO A 49 -22.49 -16.32 -7.46
CA PRO A 49 -22.05 -17.68 -7.73
C PRO A 49 -21.13 -18.21 -6.63
N THR A 50 -21.35 -19.43 -6.18
CA THR A 50 -20.53 -20.05 -5.12
C THR A 50 -19.09 -20.28 -5.59
N SER A 51 -18.89 -20.49 -6.88
CA SER A 51 -17.57 -20.59 -7.53
C SER A 51 -16.79 -19.28 -7.55
N SER A 52 -17.46 -18.13 -7.42
CA SER A 52 -16.81 -16.81 -7.48
C SER A 52 -16.00 -16.46 -6.22
N ARG A 53 -16.11 -17.27 -5.15
CA ARG A 53 -15.46 -17.04 -3.86
C ARG A 53 -15.01 -18.34 -3.20
N ASP A 54 -13.85 -18.31 -2.57
CA ASP A 54 -13.24 -19.43 -1.84
C ASP A 54 -13.49 -19.39 -0.32
N ASP A 55 -14.08 -18.29 0.17
CA ASP A 55 -14.40 -18.07 1.59
C ASP A 55 -15.66 -18.82 2.07
N ASN A 56 -16.39 -19.48 1.18
CA ASN A 56 -17.59 -20.23 1.53
C ASN A 56 -17.25 -21.55 2.23
N ARG A 57 -17.40 -21.58 3.55
CA ARG A 57 -17.19 -22.80 4.35
C ARG A 57 -18.38 -23.76 4.33
N ASN A 58 -19.49 -23.42 3.65
CA ASN A 58 -20.62 -24.33 3.50
C ASN A 58 -20.32 -25.31 2.37
N LYS A 59 -20.06 -26.58 2.72
CA LYS A 59 -19.90 -27.63 1.73
C LYS A 59 -21.27 -27.92 1.08
N PRO A 60 -21.40 -27.83 -0.26
CA PRO A 60 -22.64 -28.21 -0.94
C PRO A 60 -22.91 -29.72 -0.77
N SER A 61 -24.16 -30.10 -0.97
CA SER A 61 -24.57 -31.50 -1.01
C SER A 61 -24.01 -32.17 -2.27
N GLU A 62 -23.73 -33.47 -2.19
CA GLU A 62 -23.38 -34.28 -3.38
C GLU A 62 -24.58 -34.42 -4.33
N ASP A 63 -25.80 -34.37 -3.79
CA ASP A 63 -27.05 -34.31 -4.55
C ASP A 63 -27.67 -32.90 -4.48
N LEU A 64 -27.80 -32.26 -5.64
CA LEU A 64 -28.39 -30.92 -5.80
C LEU A 64 -29.88 -30.95 -6.21
N SER A 65 -30.50 -32.12 -6.36
CA SER A 65 -31.90 -32.27 -6.83
C SER A 65 -32.91 -31.49 -5.97
N GLY A 66 -32.66 -31.39 -4.66
CA GLY A 66 -33.50 -30.66 -3.71
C GLY A 66 -33.27 -29.15 -3.66
N TYR A 67 -32.28 -28.63 -4.39
CA TYR A 67 -31.95 -27.20 -4.40
C TYR A 67 -33.03 -26.41 -5.15
N GLN A 68 -33.23 -25.16 -4.73
CA GLN A 68 -34.31 -24.32 -5.21
C GLN A 68 -33.81 -23.37 -6.30
N LEU A 69 -34.53 -23.30 -7.42
CA LEU A 69 -34.27 -22.37 -8.51
C LEU A 69 -34.49 -20.91 -8.07
N VAL A 70 -33.52 -20.09 -8.41
CA VAL A 70 -33.51 -18.63 -8.31
C VAL A 70 -33.54 -18.08 -9.73
N THR A 71 -34.44 -17.14 -9.99
CA THR A 71 -34.48 -16.35 -11.22
C THR A 71 -33.94 -14.96 -10.96
N GLU A 72 -33.54 -14.25 -12.01
CA GLU A 72 -33.22 -12.83 -11.90
C GLU A 72 -34.42 -12.04 -11.35
N GLY A 73 -34.16 -11.04 -10.51
CA GLY A 73 -35.18 -10.27 -9.78
C GLY A 73 -35.77 -11.00 -8.56
N ALA A 74 -35.50 -12.29 -8.37
CA ALA A 74 -35.99 -13.01 -7.19
C ALA A 74 -35.24 -12.57 -5.92
N LEU A 75 -35.97 -12.37 -4.83
CA LEU A 75 -35.39 -12.18 -3.52
C LEU A 75 -35.03 -13.53 -2.90
N VAL A 76 -33.81 -13.64 -2.39
CA VAL A 76 -33.30 -14.86 -1.76
C VAL A 76 -32.82 -14.52 -0.35
N THR A 77 -33.18 -15.36 0.62
CA THR A 77 -32.71 -15.22 2.01
C THR A 77 -32.31 -16.56 2.60
N ASN A 78 -31.19 -16.59 3.32
CA ASN A 78 -30.78 -17.74 4.10
C ASN A 78 -31.44 -17.67 5.48
N LYS A 79 -32.42 -18.54 5.77
CA LYS A 79 -33.19 -18.47 7.02
C LYS A 79 -32.31 -18.53 8.28
N MET A 80 -31.18 -19.24 8.24
CA MET A 80 -30.27 -19.44 9.38
C MET A 80 -29.31 -18.25 9.60
N LYS A 81 -29.18 -17.36 8.61
CA LYS A 81 -28.26 -16.20 8.63
C LYS A 81 -28.94 -14.87 8.31
N ALA A 82 -30.25 -14.88 8.11
CA ALA A 82 -31.00 -13.67 7.76
C ALA A 82 -30.95 -12.60 8.86
N TRP A 83 -30.88 -13.01 10.13
CA TRP A 83 -30.66 -12.11 11.27
C TRP A 83 -29.34 -11.32 11.20
N GLN A 84 -28.41 -11.73 10.34
CA GLN A 84 -27.15 -11.05 10.07
C GLN A 84 -27.16 -10.34 8.71
N GLY A 85 -28.30 -10.28 8.01
CA GLY A 85 -28.44 -9.62 6.71
C GLY A 85 -28.19 -10.50 5.49
N SER A 86 -28.20 -11.84 5.61
CA SER A 86 -28.16 -12.75 4.45
C SER A 86 -29.50 -12.80 3.68
N ILE A 87 -29.88 -11.67 3.08
CA ILE A 87 -31.06 -11.46 2.23
C ILE A 87 -30.68 -10.55 1.05
N ALA A 88 -31.10 -10.84 -0.18
CA ALA A 88 -30.77 -10.00 -1.33
C ALA A 88 -31.68 -10.27 -2.53
N ILE A 89 -31.83 -9.27 -3.41
CA ILE A 89 -32.36 -9.47 -4.77
C ILE A 89 -31.26 -10.08 -5.65
N SER A 90 -31.58 -11.14 -6.39
CA SER A 90 -30.66 -11.83 -7.28
C SER A 90 -30.57 -11.15 -8.64
N ARG A 91 -29.34 -10.93 -9.10
CA ARG A 91 -29.03 -10.59 -10.52
C ARG A 91 -28.61 -11.82 -11.33
N HIS A 92 -28.69 -13.00 -10.72
CA HIS A 92 -28.26 -14.26 -11.31
C HIS A 92 -29.43 -15.24 -11.34
N ARG A 93 -29.44 -16.07 -12.39
CA ARG A 93 -30.17 -17.33 -12.40
C ARG A 93 -29.28 -18.44 -11.85
N GLY A 94 -29.85 -19.34 -11.06
CA GLY A 94 -29.12 -20.47 -10.52
C GLY A 94 -29.92 -21.20 -9.45
N ILE A 95 -29.25 -21.98 -8.60
CA ILE A 95 -29.88 -22.75 -7.53
C ILE A 95 -29.27 -22.47 -6.17
N VAL A 96 -30.10 -22.52 -5.12
CA VAL A 96 -29.68 -22.34 -3.72
C VAL A 96 -30.13 -23.50 -2.84
N SER A 97 -29.41 -23.72 -1.75
CA SER A 97 -29.70 -24.80 -0.80
C SER A 97 -31.15 -24.76 -0.26
N PRO A 98 -31.74 -25.90 0.13
CA PRO A 98 -33.05 -25.98 0.79
C PRO A 98 -33.19 -25.09 2.04
N ALA A 99 -32.08 -24.68 2.67
CA ALA A 99 -32.09 -23.77 3.80
C ALA A 99 -32.48 -22.32 3.43
N TYR A 100 -32.53 -21.99 2.15
CA TYR A 100 -32.86 -20.67 1.65
C TYR A 100 -34.36 -20.58 1.35
N TYR A 101 -34.91 -19.38 1.46
CA TYR A 101 -36.21 -19.05 0.90
C TYR A 101 -36.01 -18.21 -0.36
N VAL A 102 -36.71 -18.59 -1.43
CA VAL A 102 -36.76 -17.87 -2.70
C VAL A 102 -38.14 -17.22 -2.83
N TYR A 103 -38.16 -15.95 -3.19
CA TYR A 103 -39.35 -15.16 -3.37
C TYR A 103 -39.36 -14.53 -4.76
N GLN A 104 -40.47 -14.69 -5.47
CA GLN A 104 -40.72 -14.01 -6.74
C GLN A 104 -41.33 -12.64 -6.48
N PRO A 105 -40.91 -11.59 -7.21
CA PRO A 105 -41.52 -10.27 -7.11
C PRO A 105 -42.99 -10.32 -7.57
N LEU A 106 -43.85 -9.58 -6.88
CA LEU A 106 -45.26 -9.34 -7.22
C LEU A 106 -45.52 -7.90 -7.67
N SER A 107 -44.54 -7.02 -7.50
CA SER A 107 -44.60 -5.59 -7.75
C SER A 107 -43.52 -5.17 -8.73
N GLU A 108 -43.71 -4.04 -9.40
CA GLU A 108 -42.73 -3.41 -10.30
C GLU A 108 -41.85 -2.36 -9.60
N GLU A 109 -41.65 -2.49 -8.28
CA GLU A 109 -40.71 -1.65 -7.54
C GLU A 109 -39.28 -1.84 -8.06
N HIS A 110 -38.43 -0.84 -7.85
CA HIS A 110 -37.07 -0.89 -8.36
C HIS A 110 -36.22 -1.90 -7.58
N ASP A 111 -35.87 -3.01 -8.22
CA ASP A 111 -35.11 -4.13 -7.63
C ASP A 111 -33.85 -3.68 -6.87
N GLN A 112 -33.05 -2.79 -7.46
CA GLN A 112 -31.80 -2.34 -6.83
C GLN A 112 -32.05 -1.48 -5.59
N PHE A 113 -33.15 -0.72 -5.57
CA PHE A 113 -33.53 0.05 -4.38
C PHE A 113 -33.92 -0.90 -3.25
N LEU A 114 -34.78 -1.89 -3.55
CA LEU A 114 -35.17 -2.94 -2.60
C LEU A 114 -33.97 -3.76 -2.11
N HIS A 115 -33.01 -4.01 -3.00
CA HIS A 115 -31.76 -4.68 -2.68
C HIS A 115 -30.96 -3.91 -1.61
N TYR A 116 -30.81 -2.59 -1.74
CA TYR A 116 -30.17 -1.78 -0.70
C TYR A 116 -31.01 -1.67 0.57
N LEU A 117 -32.31 -1.39 0.43
CA LEU A 117 -33.22 -1.17 1.57
C LEU A 117 -33.28 -2.39 2.49
N LEU A 118 -33.58 -3.57 1.94
CA LEU A 118 -33.79 -4.80 2.71
C LEU A 118 -32.49 -5.34 3.31
N ARG A 119 -31.33 -4.79 2.92
CA ARG A 119 -30.01 -5.11 3.46
C ARG A 119 -29.44 -4.03 4.38
N SER A 120 -30.13 -2.90 4.52
CA SER A 120 -29.70 -1.81 5.39
C SER A 120 -29.76 -2.20 6.86
N GLU A 121 -28.96 -1.51 7.69
CA GLU A 121 -28.81 -1.81 9.12
C GLU A 121 -30.16 -1.85 9.88
N PRO A 122 -31.13 -0.93 9.64
CA PRO A 122 -32.44 -1.00 10.29
C PRO A 122 -33.22 -2.29 9.98
N TYR A 123 -33.12 -2.80 8.76
CA TYR A 123 -33.76 -4.07 8.37
C TYR A 123 -33.04 -5.27 8.96
N VAL A 124 -31.71 -5.24 9.03
CA VAL A 124 -30.92 -6.29 9.70
C VAL A 124 -31.29 -6.38 11.18
N ALA A 125 -31.39 -5.23 11.87
CA ALA A 125 -31.84 -5.16 13.26
C ALA A 125 -33.26 -5.71 13.44
N LEU A 126 -34.15 -5.44 12.48
CA LEU A 126 -35.50 -6.00 12.46
C LEU A 126 -35.48 -7.53 12.33
N TYR A 127 -34.70 -8.08 11.39
CA TYR A 127 -34.54 -9.54 11.23
C TYR A 127 -34.00 -10.18 12.50
N GLN A 128 -33.00 -9.55 13.13
CA GLN A 128 -32.44 -10.01 14.39
C GLN A 128 -33.49 -10.11 15.50
N ARG A 129 -34.41 -9.14 15.59
CA ARG A 129 -35.49 -9.11 16.58
C ARG A 129 -36.56 -10.18 16.35
N ILE A 130 -36.87 -10.50 15.09
CA ILE A 130 -37.97 -11.43 14.75
C ILE A 130 -37.49 -12.88 14.51
N SER A 131 -36.17 -13.11 14.49
CA SER A 131 -35.58 -14.46 14.49
C SER A 131 -35.72 -15.16 15.84
N LYS A 132 -35.81 -16.49 15.81
CA LYS A 132 -36.05 -17.33 17.01
C LYS A 132 -35.05 -18.47 17.09
N GLY A 133 -34.65 -18.84 18.31
CA GLY A 133 -33.87 -20.05 18.61
C GLY A 133 -33.28 -20.02 20.03
N VAL A 134 -32.91 -21.19 20.57
CA VAL A 134 -32.43 -21.33 21.96
C VAL A 134 -31.05 -20.70 22.15
N ARG A 135 -30.17 -20.83 21.14
CA ARG A 135 -28.86 -20.16 21.08
C ARG A 135 -28.82 -19.28 19.83
N VAL A 136 -28.06 -18.19 19.87
CA VAL A 136 -27.91 -17.27 18.72
C VAL A 136 -27.46 -17.99 17.45
N SER A 137 -26.61 -19.01 17.58
CA SER A 137 -26.17 -19.85 16.45
C SER A 137 -27.25 -20.75 15.85
N GLN A 138 -28.41 -20.87 16.50
CA GLN A 138 -29.57 -21.65 16.08
C GLN A 138 -30.75 -20.75 15.68
N TRP A 139 -30.52 -19.46 15.50
CA TRP A 139 -31.57 -18.53 15.13
C TRP A 139 -31.97 -18.69 13.66
N ASP A 140 -33.25 -18.98 13.45
CA ASP A 140 -33.89 -19.00 12.14
C ASP A 140 -34.86 -17.82 12.01
N LEU A 141 -34.91 -17.21 10.82
CA LEU A 141 -35.95 -16.27 10.42
C LEU A 141 -37.10 -17.02 9.74
N GLU A 142 -38.23 -17.11 10.42
CA GLU A 142 -39.43 -17.77 9.89
C GLU A 142 -40.09 -16.93 8.77
N HIS A 143 -40.59 -17.60 7.74
CA HIS A 143 -41.30 -16.95 6.62
C HIS A 143 -42.47 -16.08 7.10
N GLU A 144 -43.29 -16.58 8.03
CA GLU A 144 -44.46 -15.84 8.53
C GLU A 144 -44.09 -14.54 9.24
N ALA A 145 -42.96 -14.52 9.97
CA ALA A 145 -42.46 -13.30 10.58
C ALA A 145 -42.02 -12.30 9.51
N LEU A 146 -41.25 -12.76 8.51
CA LEU A 146 -40.77 -11.91 7.42
C LEU A 146 -41.91 -11.31 6.59
N ARG A 147 -43.01 -12.05 6.35
CA ARG A 147 -44.16 -11.57 5.55
C ARG A 147 -44.74 -10.24 6.03
N THR A 148 -44.68 -9.98 7.33
CA THR A 148 -45.40 -8.86 7.96
C THR A 148 -44.53 -7.62 8.19
N ILE A 149 -43.24 -7.68 7.86
CA ILE A 149 -42.35 -6.52 8.08
C ILE A 149 -42.81 -5.32 7.24
N PRO A 150 -42.70 -4.10 7.76
CA PRO A 150 -42.97 -2.89 6.98
C PRO A 150 -41.85 -2.65 5.96
N VAL A 151 -42.22 -2.32 4.73
CA VAL A 151 -41.32 -1.91 3.64
C VAL A 151 -41.61 -0.45 3.28
N LEU A 152 -40.59 0.40 3.40
CA LEU A 152 -40.67 1.81 3.03
C LEU A 152 -40.47 1.97 1.53
N LEU A 153 -41.42 2.62 0.86
CA LEU A 153 -41.37 2.81 -0.59
C LEU A 153 -41.61 4.28 -0.94
N PRO A 154 -40.61 4.99 -1.47
CA PRO A 154 -40.86 6.22 -2.22
C PRO A 154 -41.58 5.93 -3.54
N ASP A 155 -41.89 6.97 -4.30
CA ASP A 155 -42.35 6.82 -5.68
C ASP A 155 -41.26 6.16 -6.56
N PRO A 156 -41.63 5.49 -7.67
CA PRO A 156 -40.67 4.75 -8.49
C PRO A 156 -39.52 5.59 -9.06
N ALA A 157 -39.75 6.88 -9.36
CA ALA A 157 -38.69 7.75 -9.87
C ALA A 157 -37.64 8.02 -8.78
N THR A 158 -38.08 8.32 -7.56
CA THR A 158 -37.21 8.48 -6.40
C THR A 158 -36.47 7.19 -6.04
N GLN A 159 -37.11 6.02 -6.12
CA GLN A 159 -36.43 4.73 -5.90
C GLN A 159 -35.27 4.54 -6.86
N LYS A 160 -35.49 4.81 -8.15
CA LYS A 160 -34.44 4.74 -9.18
C LYS A 160 -33.32 5.73 -8.88
N GLN A 161 -33.63 6.98 -8.53
CA GLN A 161 -32.62 7.99 -8.19
C GLN A 161 -31.75 7.57 -7.00
N ILE A 162 -32.36 7.02 -5.95
CA ILE A 162 -31.62 6.50 -4.78
C ILE A 162 -30.72 5.33 -5.20
N ALA A 163 -31.23 4.39 -5.99
CA ALA A 163 -30.47 3.24 -6.46
C ALA A 163 -29.26 3.66 -7.32
N ASP A 164 -29.46 4.54 -8.30
CA ASP A 164 -28.39 5.06 -9.16
C ASP A 164 -27.32 5.80 -8.34
N PHE A 165 -27.74 6.63 -7.39
CA PHE A 165 -26.85 7.35 -6.47
C PHE A 165 -26.01 6.39 -5.62
N LEU A 166 -26.64 5.37 -5.03
CA LEU A 166 -25.95 4.40 -4.19
C LEU A 166 -25.00 3.50 -5.00
N ASP A 167 -25.39 3.09 -6.21
CA ASP A 167 -24.48 2.33 -7.08
C ASP A 167 -23.23 3.14 -7.41
N ALA A 168 -23.36 4.44 -7.73
CA ALA A 168 -22.23 5.32 -8.01
C ALA A 168 -21.34 5.55 -6.77
N GLU A 169 -21.94 5.90 -5.63
CA GLU A 169 -21.18 6.23 -4.41
C GLU A 169 -20.54 4.99 -3.77
N THR A 170 -21.24 3.86 -3.72
CA THR A 170 -20.66 2.63 -3.17
C THR A 170 -19.53 2.11 -4.05
N ALA A 171 -19.66 2.15 -5.39
CA ALA A 171 -18.57 1.81 -6.29
C ALA A 171 -17.35 2.73 -6.10
N ARG A 172 -17.58 4.04 -5.90
CA ARG A 172 -16.51 5.01 -5.60
C ARG A 172 -15.81 4.68 -4.28
N ILE A 173 -16.56 4.37 -3.22
CA ILE A 173 -16.01 4.01 -1.91
C ILE A 173 -15.24 2.69 -2.00
N ASP A 174 -15.80 1.68 -2.67
CA ASP A 174 -15.19 0.36 -2.82
C ASP A 174 -13.86 0.47 -3.61
N ALA A 175 -13.82 1.29 -4.66
CA ALA A 175 -12.59 1.60 -5.40
C ALA A 175 -11.55 2.36 -4.55
N LEU A 176 -11.99 3.22 -3.62
CA LEU A 176 -11.07 3.88 -2.67
C LEU A 176 -10.49 2.88 -1.68
N ILE A 177 -11.31 1.98 -1.12
CA ILE A 177 -10.87 0.91 -0.21
C ILE A 177 -9.84 0.01 -0.90
N GLU A 178 -10.12 -0.41 -2.14
CA GLU A 178 -9.19 -1.23 -2.92
C GLU A 178 -7.83 -0.55 -3.09
N LYS A 179 -7.81 0.74 -3.46
CA LYS A 179 -6.57 1.52 -3.57
C LYS A 179 -5.82 1.63 -2.24
N LYS A 180 -6.54 1.69 -1.11
CA LYS A 180 -5.92 1.72 0.23
C LYS A 180 -5.33 0.36 0.62
N LEU A 181 -5.98 -0.74 0.28
CA LEU A 181 -5.43 -2.09 0.46
C LEU A 181 -4.16 -2.28 -0.38
N GLN A 182 -4.19 -1.87 -1.65
CA GLN A 182 -3.00 -1.88 -2.52
C GLN A 182 -1.84 -1.05 -1.97
N LEU A 183 -2.13 0.08 -1.29
CA LEU A 183 -1.11 0.89 -0.63
C LEU A 183 -0.44 0.15 0.55
N ILE A 184 -1.21 -0.61 1.34
CA ILE A 184 -0.67 -1.45 2.42
C ILE A 184 0.25 -2.53 1.82
N ASP A 185 -0.21 -3.22 0.78
CA ASP A 185 0.58 -4.27 0.11
C ASP A 185 1.88 -3.71 -0.48
N ALA A 186 1.82 -2.54 -1.13
CA ALA A 186 2.99 -1.86 -1.67
C ALA A 186 3.99 -1.45 -0.57
N ALA A 187 3.51 -0.94 0.57
CA ALA A 187 4.36 -0.56 1.69
C ALA A 187 5.06 -1.78 2.33
N GLU A 188 4.38 -2.92 2.43
CA GLU A 188 4.98 -4.19 2.89
C GLU A 188 6.03 -4.70 1.89
N ALA A 189 5.75 -4.64 0.59
CA ALA A 189 6.67 -5.05 -0.46
C ALA A 189 7.94 -4.17 -0.51
N GLU A 190 7.79 -2.85 -0.45
CA GLU A 190 8.92 -1.90 -0.41
C GLU A 190 9.82 -2.17 0.80
N PHE A 191 9.20 -2.42 1.97
CA PHE A 191 9.97 -2.68 3.18
C PHE A 191 10.70 -4.04 3.12
N LEU A 192 10.11 -5.07 2.53
CA LEU A 192 10.79 -6.34 2.28
C LEU A 192 12.01 -6.17 1.34
N GLU A 193 11.86 -5.37 0.28
CA GLU A 193 12.96 -5.04 -0.61
C GLU A 193 14.07 -4.29 0.14
N ARG A 194 13.70 -3.29 0.95
CA ARG A 194 14.63 -2.52 1.79
C ARG A 194 15.43 -3.43 2.73
N ILE A 195 14.75 -4.29 3.48
CA ILE A 195 15.40 -5.29 4.36
C ILE A 195 16.39 -6.08 3.53
N THR A 196 15.94 -6.67 2.43
CA THR A 196 16.77 -7.54 1.57
C THR A 196 18.02 -6.79 1.10
N HIS A 197 17.85 -5.59 0.55
CA HIS A 197 18.95 -4.79 0.02
C HIS A 197 19.98 -4.38 1.08
N ALA A 198 19.51 -4.08 2.31
CA ALA A 198 20.37 -3.73 3.44
C ALA A 198 21.15 -4.96 3.95
N VAL A 199 20.48 -6.08 4.19
CA VAL A 199 21.09 -7.27 4.82
C VAL A 199 21.89 -8.14 3.84
N THR A 200 21.75 -7.97 2.52
CA THR A 200 22.61 -8.64 1.51
C THR A 200 23.84 -7.82 1.15
N GLY A 201 23.93 -6.59 1.66
CA GLY A 201 24.97 -5.63 1.33
C GLY A 201 24.93 -5.14 -0.12
N SER A 202 23.79 -5.28 -0.79
CA SER A 202 23.55 -4.69 -2.11
C SER A 202 23.55 -3.16 -2.07
N ALA A 203 23.20 -2.58 -0.92
CA ALA A 203 23.24 -1.14 -0.67
C ALA A 203 24.64 -0.54 -0.52
N TRP A 204 25.66 -1.36 -0.29
CA TRP A 204 27.01 -0.88 -0.03
C TRP A 204 27.85 -0.79 -1.30
N ASP A 205 28.29 0.44 -1.58
CA ASP A 205 29.35 0.70 -2.54
C ASP A 205 30.71 0.56 -1.84
N ALA A 206 31.16 -0.69 -1.74
CA ALA A 206 32.50 -1.05 -1.31
C ALA A 206 33.02 -2.14 -2.25
N GLY A 207 34.35 -2.26 -2.37
CA GLY A 207 34.96 -3.34 -3.17
C GLY A 207 34.28 -4.68 -2.89
N ARG A 208 34.04 -5.49 -3.92
CA ARG A 208 33.21 -6.70 -3.83
C ARG A 208 34.06 -7.97 -3.89
N LYS A 209 33.60 -9.02 -3.22
CA LYS A 209 34.17 -10.37 -3.31
C LYS A 209 33.09 -11.42 -3.58
N PRO A 210 33.45 -12.61 -4.09
CA PRO A 210 32.50 -13.70 -4.28
C PRO A 210 31.82 -14.11 -2.97
N SER A 211 30.50 -14.31 -3.00
CA SER A 211 29.72 -14.76 -1.83
C SER A 211 29.72 -16.28 -1.67
N GLY A 212 29.98 -17.02 -2.75
CA GLY A 212 29.81 -18.46 -2.84
C GLY A 212 28.41 -18.94 -3.25
N TYR A 213 27.51 -18.05 -3.69
CA TYR A 213 26.14 -18.37 -4.10
C TYR A 213 25.73 -17.70 -5.42
N ASP A 214 25.26 -18.48 -6.39
CA ASP A 214 24.90 -17.97 -7.74
C ASP A 214 23.75 -16.97 -7.73
N TRP A 215 22.81 -17.11 -6.80
CA TRP A 215 21.65 -16.22 -6.68
C TRP A 215 21.98 -14.87 -6.02
N HIS A 216 23.14 -14.75 -5.37
CA HIS A 216 23.68 -13.47 -4.89
C HIS A 216 25.21 -13.49 -5.01
N PRO A 217 25.78 -13.36 -6.24
CA PRO A 217 27.17 -13.76 -6.52
C PRO A 217 28.25 -13.03 -5.74
N THR A 218 27.98 -11.81 -5.29
CA THR A 218 29.00 -10.95 -4.68
C THR A 218 28.47 -10.23 -3.45
N VAL A 219 29.36 -9.99 -2.49
CA VAL A 219 29.12 -9.24 -1.26
C VAL A 219 30.24 -8.21 -1.05
N PRO A 220 30.04 -7.17 -0.22
CA PRO A 220 31.12 -6.26 0.15
C PRO A 220 32.32 -7.01 0.73
N SER A 221 33.53 -6.57 0.41
CA SER A 221 34.77 -7.26 0.77
C SER A 221 34.99 -7.37 2.27
N SER A 222 34.50 -6.39 3.04
CA SER A 222 34.53 -6.38 4.51
C SER A 222 33.53 -7.35 5.15
N TRP A 223 32.60 -7.91 4.39
CA TRP A 223 31.54 -8.78 4.91
C TRP A 223 31.96 -10.24 4.89
N SER A 224 31.47 -11.03 5.82
CA SER A 224 31.66 -12.49 5.81
C SER A 224 30.36 -13.19 5.43
N VAL A 225 30.42 -14.42 4.91
CA VAL A 225 29.24 -15.25 4.66
C VAL A 225 29.28 -16.41 5.64
N VAL A 226 28.33 -16.45 6.56
CA VAL A 226 28.34 -17.35 7.72
C VAL A 226 27.02 -18.11 7.80
N ARG A 227 27.04 -19.42 8.03
CA ARG A 227 25.81 -20.20 8.22
C ARG A 227 25.19 -19.89 9.58
N LEU A 228 23.86 -19.82 9.65
CA LEU A 228 23.09 -19.49 10.86
C LEU A 228 23.56 -20.23 12.12
N LYS A 229 23.86 -21.53 12.02
CA LYS A 229 24.32 -22.36 13.16
C LYS A 229 25.58 -21.85 13.87
N PHE A 230 26.41 -21.03 13.21
CA PHE A 230 27.61 -20.45 13.81
C PHE A 230 27.37 -19.07 14.45
N LEU A 231 26.18 -18.50 14.26
CA LEU A 231 25.75 -17.22 14.85
C LEU A 231 24.85 -17.41 16.07
N CYS A 232 24.30 -18.61 16.25
CA CYS A 232 23.43 -18.94 17.37
C CYS A 232 24.14 -19.82 18.41
N SER A 233 23.94 -19.50 19.69
CA SER A 233 24.33 -20.38 20.81
C SER A 233 23.31 -21.50 21.02
N LYS A 234 22.03 -21.25 20.72
CA LYS A 234 20.94 -22.24 20.75
C LYS A 234 20.02 -22.06 19.54
N ILE A 235 19.58 -23.19 18.98
CA ILE A 235 18.53 -23.27 17.95
C ILE A 235 17.64 -24.42 18.41
N VAL A 236 16.42 -24.10 18.82
CA VAL A 236 15.43 -25.06 19.32
C VAL A 236 14.12 -24.93 18.55
N ASP A 237 13.34 -25.99 18.53
CA ASP A 237 11.95 -25.99 18.10
C ASP A 237 10.99 -26.27 19.25
N CYS A 238 9.70 -25.99 19.01
CA CYS A 238 8.62 -26.25 19.96
C CYS A 238 8.44 -27.75 20.26
N LEU A 239 7.71 -28.09 21.34
CA LEU A 239 7.39 -29.46 21.78
C LEU A 239 6.57 -30.31 20.79
N HIS A 240 6.23 -29.80 19.60
CA HIS A 240 5.40 -30.49 18.58
C HIS A 240 3.99 -30.91 19.03
N GLU A 241 3.54 -30.41 20.19
CA GLU A 241 2.23 -30.68 20.78
C GLU A 241 1.43 -29.38 20.96
N THR A 242 0.11 -29.47 20.82
CA THR A 242 -0.80 -28.32 20.91
C THR A 242 -0.87 -27.85 22.36
N PRO A 243 -0.64 -26.56 22.64
CA PRO A 243 -0.83 -26.02 23.98
C PRO A 243 -2.25 -26.28 24.48
N VAL A 244 -2.35 -26.69 25.75
CA VAL A 244 -3.62 -26.62 26.47
C VAL A 244 -3.85 -25.15 26.79
N HIS A 245 -4.72 -24.53 25.99
CA HIS A 245 -5.07 -23.14 26.15
C HIS A 245 -6.03 -22.94 27.33
N ASP A 246 -5.80 -21.87 28.07
CA ASP A 246 -6.59 -21.44 29.20
C ASP A 246 -6.81 -19.93 29.05
N ASP A 247 -8.04 -19.50 28.82
CA ASP A 247 -8.36 -18.10 28.57
C ASP A 247 -8.09 -17.22 29.82
N GLU A 248 -8.10 -17.82 31.02
CA GLU A 248 -7.73 -17.19 32.29
C GLU A 248 -6.23 -17.36 32.63
N GLY A 249 -5.45 -17.98 31.73
CA GLY A 249 -4.04 -18.24 31.90
C GLY A 249 -3.19 -16.96 31.94
N GLU A 250 -2.11 -16.99 32.71
CA GLU A 250 -1.21 -15.85 32.87
C GLU A 250 -0.27 -15.69 31.65
N TYR A 251 0.22 -16.80 31.10
CA TYR A 251 1.33 -16.80 30.17
C TYR A 251 0.87 -16.86 28.70
N PRO A 252 1.35 -15.97 27.82
CA PRO A 252 1.12 -16.05 26.39
C PRO A 252 1.87 -17.23 25.75
N SER A 253 1.14 -18.01 24.96
CA SER A 253 1.66 -19.06 24.07
C SER A 253 1.61 -18.57 22.63
N VAL A 254 2.77 -18.18 22.11
CA VAL A 254 2.89 -17.43 20.86
C VAL A 254 2.91 -18.37 19.67
N ARG A 255 1.99 -18.16 18.73
CA ARG A 255 1.77 -19.02 17.57
C ARG A 255 2.24 -18.32 16.29
N THR A 256 2.19 -19.03 15.17
CA THR A 256 2.51 -18.45 13.85
C THR A 256 1.64 -17.22 13.53
N ALA A 257 0.37 -17.23 13.95
CA ALA A 257 -0.57 -16.12 13.78
C ALA A 257 -0.22 -14.86 14.61
N ASP A 258 0.64 -14.99 15.61
CA ASP A 258 1.03 -13.93 16.53
C ASP A 258 2.39 -13.31 16.12
N VAL A 259 2.97 -13.77 14.99
CA VAL A 259 4.21 -13.21 14.40
C VAL A 259 3.89 -12.44 13.13
N LYS A 260 4.40 -11.20 13.06
CA LYS A 260 4.54 -10.38 11.84
C LYS A 260 6.03 -10.20 11.54
N ARG A 261 6.37 -9.77 10.32
CA ARG A 261 7.76 -9.52 9.90
C ARG A 261 8.40 -8.48 10.82
N GLY A 262 9.32 -8.92 11.67
CA GLY A 262 10.05 -8.07 12.62
C GLY A 262 9.29 -7.69 13.89
N LYS A 263 8.07 -8.20 14.12
CA LYS A 263 7.24 -7.82 15.27
C LYS A 263 6.46 -9.00 15.84
N LEU A 264 6.53 -9.13 17.16
CA LEU A 264 5.79 -10.12 17.92
C LEU A 264 4.55 -9.49 18.55
N LEU A 265 3.37 -10.06 18.29
CA LEU A 265 2.08 -9.58 18.79
C LEU A 265 1.69 -10.36 20.05
N VAL A 266 2.43 -10.13 21.15
CA VAL A 266 2.29 -10.89 22.40
C VAL A 266 0.89 -10.75 22.99
N GLU A 267 0.28 -9.58 22.82
CA GLU A 267 -1.07 -9.25 23.27
C GLU A 267 -2.17 -10.13 22.61
N ASN A 268 -1.93 -10.59 21.39
CA ASN A 268 -2.88 -11.43 20.63
C ASN A 268 -2.71 -12.93 20.88
N ALA A 269 -1.63 -13.31 21.57
CA ALA A 269 -1.31 -14.69 21.84
C ALA A 269 -2.35 -15.31 22.79
N LYS A 270 -2.71 -16.56 22.51
CA LYS A 270 -3.54 -17.34 23.44
C LYS A 270 -2.80 -17.55 24.75
N ARG A 271 -3.55 -17.71 25.83
CA ARG A 271 -3.00 -17.89 27.17
C ARG A 271 -2.91 -19.36 27.56
N VAL A 272 -2.01 -19.67 28.49
CA VAL A 272 -1.79 -20.99 29.08
C VAL A 272 -1.57 -20.84 30.58
N SER A 273 -1.88 -21.91 31.32
CA SER A 273 -1.63 -21.99 32.75
C SER A 273 -0.12 -22.06 33.07
N THR A 274 0.23 -21.81 34.34
CA THR A 274 1.62 -21.87 34.82
C THR A 274 2.26 -23.25 34.60
N SER A 275 1.52 -24.34 34.79
CA SER A 275 2.04 -25.70 34.59
C SER A 275 2.35 -25.99 33.12
N GLU A 276 1.47 -25.56 32.21
CA GLU A 276 1.70 -25.70 30.77
C GLU A 276 2.84 -24.81 30.28
N TYR A 277 2.97 -23.60 30.83
CA TYR A 277 4.11 -22.72 30.59
C TYR A 277 5.44 -23.38 30.98
N ILE A 278 5.55 -23.90 32.21
CA ILE A 278 6.75 -24.59 32.71
C ILE A 278 7.11 -25.78 31.82
N ASN A 279 6.11 -26.55 31.38
CA ASN A 279 6.31 -27.67 30.47
C ASN A 279 6.93 -27.20 29.14
N ARG A 280 6.44 -26.08 28.58
CA ARG A 280 6.86 -25.58 27.27
C ARG A 280 8.24 -24.94 27.22
N ILE A 281 8.72 -24.38 28.33
CA ILE A 281 10.03 -23.74 28.38
C ILE A 281 11.19 -24.71 28.64
N GLN A 282 10.92 -26.01 28.83
CA GLN A 282 11.95 -27.02 29.13
C GLN A 282 13.09 -27.09 28.12
N ARG A 283 12.83 -26.80 26.83
CA ARG A 283 13.88 -26.81 25.78
C ARG A 283 14.74 -25.56 25.82
N LEU A 284 14.10 -24.40 26.00
CA LEU A 284 14.73 -23.09 26.14
C LEU A 284 13.65 -22.10 26.62
N GLU A 285 13.91 -21.45 27.74
CA GLU A 285 13.07 -20.34 28.22
C GLU A 285 13.35 -19.09 27.37
N PRO A 286 12.33 -18.47 26.74
CA PRO A 286 12.52 -17.27 25.94
C PRO A 286 13.04 -16.09 26.78
N GLU A 287 14.11 -15.46 26.32
CA GLU A 287 14.69 -14.25 26.92
C GLU A 287 14.55 -13.06 25.98
N PRO A 288 14.53 -11.81 26.48
CA PRO A 288 14.54 -10.62 25.64
C PRO A 288 15.69 -10.65 24.62
N GLY A 289 15.38 -10.38 23.36
CA GLY A 289 16.34 -10.45 22.26
C GLY A 289 16.51 -11.83 21.63
N ASP A 290 15.92 -12.90 22.18
CA ASP A 290 15.78 -14.16 21.44
C ASP A 290 14.90 -13.94 20.19
N ILE A 291 15.15 -14.72 19.14
CA ILE A 291 14.39 -14.63 17.89
C ILE A 291 13.40 -15.78 17.84
N VAL A 292 12.11 -15.47 17.75
CA VAL A 292 11.08 -16.46 17.41
C VAL A 292 10.92 -16.54 15.90
N TYR A 293 10.68 -17.74 15.37
CA TYR A 293 10.63 -18.00 13.94
C TYR A 293 9.52 -18.97 13.57
N THR A 294 8.77 -18.67 12.51
CA THR A 294 7.64 -19.51 12.06
C THR A 294 8.10 -20.62 11.11
N ARG A 295 7.73 -21.86 11.44
CA ARG A 295 8.22 -23.08 10.78
C ARG A 295 7.38 -23.56 9.60
N GLU A 296 6.07 -23.28 9.62
CA GLU A 296 5.08 -23.84 8.68
C GLU A 296 3.81 -22.96 8.64
N GLY A 297 2.94 -23.25 7.66
CA GLY A 297 1.68 -22.55 7.44
C GLY A 297 1.81 -21.31 6.55
N GLU A 298 0.71 -20.54 6.43
CA GLU A 298 0.64 -19.33 5.58
C GLU A 298 1.68 -18.27 5.96
N ARG A 299 2.11 -18.27 7.21
CA ARG A 299 3.10 -17.34 7.76
C ARG A 299 4.50 -17.95 7.86
N PHE A 300 4.84 -18.93 7.02
CA PHE A 300 6.16 -19.53 6.96
C PHE A 300 7.28 -18.50 6.77
N GLY A 301 8.35 -18.60 7.57
CA GLY A 301 9.58 -17.84 7.36
C GLY A 301 9.56 -16.38 7.86
N LEU A 302 8.84 -16.12 8.96
CA LEU A 302 8.81 -14.83 9.64
C LEU A 302 9.58 -14.90 10.94
N ALA A 303 10.39 -13.88 11.20
CA ALA A 303 11.17 -13.71 12.41
C ALA A 303 10.71 -12.48 13.21
N ALA A 304 10.74 -12.56 14.54
CA ALA A 304 10.55 -11.43 15.43
C ALA A 304 11.39 -11.59 16.71
N LEU A 305 11.72 -10.48 17.36
CA LEU A 305 12.40 -10.52 18.66
C LEU A 305 11.39 -10.73 19.80
N VAL A 306 11.83 -11.45 20.83
CA VAL A 306 11.17 -11.47 22.14
C VAL A 306 11.37 -10.11 22.80
N PRO A 307 10.29 -9.37 23.14
CA PRO A 307 10.42 -8.05 23.72
C PRO A 307 10.84 -8.09 25.20
N GLU A 308 11.34 -6.97 25.72
CA GLU A 308 11.67 -6.84 27.13
C GLU A 308 10.46 -7.10 28.03
N GLY A 309 10.70 -7.79 29.15
CA GLY A 309 9.67 -8.10 30.16
C GLY A 309 8.66 -9.20 29.75
N ALA A 310 8.71 -9.71 28.52
CA ALA A 310 7.76 -10.71 28.06
C ALA A 310 8.12 -12.12 28.55
N LYS A 311 7.34 -12.64 29.49
CA LYS A 311 7.35 -14.06 29.86
C LYS A 311 6.40 -14.83 28.96
N LEU A 312 6.92 -15.45 27.90
CA LEU A 312 6.13 -16.15 26.90
C LEU A 312 6.65 -17.57 26.66
N CYS A 313 5.84 -18.42 26.05
CA CYS A 313 6.27 -19.74 25.56
C CYS A 313 5.91 -19.93 24.09
N LEU A 314 6.59 -20.87 23.42
CA LEU A 314 6.29 -21.18 22.03
C LEU A 314 5.03 -22.06 21.91
N GLY A 315 4.11 -21.64 21.06
CA GLY A 315 3.07 -22.49 20.52
C GLY A 315 3.65 -23.55 19.57
N GLN A 316 2.78 -24.34 18.95
CA GLN A 316 3.22 -25.26 17.89
C GLN A 316 3.78 -24.49 16.70
N ARG A 317 4.57 -25.19 15.86
CA ARG A 317 4.99 -24.69 14.54
C ARG A 317 5.95 -23.49 14.62
N MET A 318 6.64 -23.38 15.74
CA MET A 318 7.57 -22.30 16.05
C MET A 318 8.98 -22.84 16.32
N MET A 319 9.97 -22.00 16.07
CA MET A 319 11.36 -22.18 16.45
C MET A 319 11.85 -20.97 17.22
N MET A 320 12.94 -21.14 17.96
CA MET A 320 13.59 -20.05 18.67
C MET A 320 15.10 -20.12 18.55
N PHE A 321 15.72 -18.96 18.37
CA PHE A 321 17.16 -18.79 18.19
C PHE A 321 17.70 -17.84 19.25
N ARG A 322 18.69 -18.31 20.02
CA ARG A 322 19.50 -17.46 20.88
C ARG A 322 20.82 -17.18 20.19
N VAL A 323 21.10 -15.91 19.94
CA VAL A 323 22.33 -15.50 19.25
C VAL A 323 23.55 -15.63 20.16
N ASN A 324 24.75 -15.63 19.56
CA ASN A 324 26.01 -15.47 20.29
C ASN A 324 26.56 -14.04 20.09
N ARG A 325 27.70 -13.72 20.72
CA ARG A 325 28.28 -12.37 20.72
C ARG A 325 28.81 -11.88 19.35
N ARG A 326 28.70 -12.67 18.28
CA ARG A 326 29.19 -12.31 16.94
C ARG A 326 28.18 -11.54 16.10
N VAL A 327 26.92 -11.46 16.53
CA VAL A 327 25.85 -10.85 15.75
C VAL A 327 24.89 -10.07 16.64
N VAL A 328 24.41 -8.94 16.14
CA VAL A 328 23.33 -8.18 16.76
C VAL A 328 22.01 -8.96 16.58
N PRO A 329 21.23 -9.23 17.64
CA PRO A 329 19.99 -10.00 17.51
C PRO A 329 19.01 -9.44 16.48
N ALA A 330 18.82 -8.12 16.49
CA ALA A 330 17.98 -7.41 15.51
C ALA A 330 18.48 -7.58 14.08
N TYR A 331 19.80 -7.55 13.86
CA TYR A 331 20.38 -7.76 12.54
C TYR A 331 20.07 -9.16 12.02
N LEU A 332 20.24 -10.18 12.86
CA LEU A 332 19.94 -11.55 12.47
C LEU A 332 18.45 -11.76 12.20
N MET A 333 17.58 -11.14 13.01
CA MET A 333 16.14 -11.14 12.78
C MET A 333 15.79 -10.52 11.42
N TRP A 334 16.35 -9.36 11.07
CA TRP A 334 16.12 -8.74 9.77
C TRP A 334 16.71 -9.56 8.62
N SER A 335 17.87 -10.19 8.82
CA SER A 335 18.48 -11.11 7.84
C SER A 335 17.57 -12.30 7.53
N LEU A 336 16.98 -12.90 8.57
CA LEU A 336 16.02 -14.00 8.43
C LEU A 336 14.70 -13.55 7.77
N ASN A 337 14.35 -12.27 7.89
CA ASN A 337 13.22 -11.66 7.21
C ASN A 337 13.55 -11.13 5.79
N GLY A 338 14.78 -11.28 5.29
CA GLY A 338 15.12 -10.95 3.92
C GLY A 338 14.51 -11.94 2.93
N ALA A 339 14.18 -11.47 1.72
CA ALA A 339 13.60 -12.32 0.68
C ALA A 339 14.52 -13.50 0.31
N PHE A 340 15.84 -13.31 0.40
CA PHE A 340 16.83 -14.35 0.13
C PHE A 340 16.71 -15.54 1.11
N ALA A 341 16.46 -15.29 2.40
CA ALA A 341 16.36 -16.35 3.40
C ALA A 341 15.12 -17.20 3.16
N TYR A 342 13.99 -16.56 2.88
CA TYR A 342 12.75 -17.23 2.49
C TYR A 342 12.95 -18.08 1.23
N ASN A 343 13.56 -17.54 0.18
CA ASN A 343 13.78 -18.25 -1.08
C ASN A 343 14.74 -19.43 -0.92
N TYR A 344 15.81 -19.28 -0.14
CA TYR A 344 16.74 -20.35 0.19
C TYR A 344 16.02 -21.52 0.88
N LEU A 345 15.17 -21.22 1.88
CA LEU A 345 14.40 -22.23 2.59
C LEU A 345 13.33 -22.89 1.72
N LYS A 346 12.64 -22.09 0.89
CA LYS A 346 11.60 -22.59 -0.02
C LYS A 346 12.15 -23.61 -1.02
N GLN A 347 13.34 -23.36 -1.58
CA GLN A 347 14.02 -24.31 -2.46
C GLN A 347 14.39 -25.62 -1.75
N GLY A 348 14.85 -25.54 -0.50
CA GLY A 348 15.14 -26.73 0.32
C GLY A 348 13.91 -27.56 0.68
N THR A 349 12.73 -26.94 0.71
CA THR A 349 11.44 -27.60 1.01
C THR A 349 10.66 -28.06 -0.24
N ALA A 350 11.24 -27.92 -1.44
CA ALA A 350 10.57 -28.30 -2.69
C ALA A 350 10.30 -29.82 -2.75
N GLY A 351 9.01 -30.20 -2.79
CA GLY A 351 8.56 -31.60 -2.86
C GLY A 351 7.55 -32.02 -1.78
N ALA A 352 7.31 -31.20 -0.76
CA ALA A 352 6.29 -31.46 0.27
C ALA A 352 4.99 -30.66 0.01
N THR A 353 3.83 -31.30 0.18
CA THR A 353 2.48 -30.69 0.05
C THR A 353 2.23 -29.56 1.06
N SER A 354 3.06 -29.45 2.09
CA SER A 354 3.13 -28.29 2.99
C SER A 354 4.60 -28.03 3.34
N PRO A 355 5.15 -26.83 3.08
CA PRO A 355 6.54 -26.51 3.39
C PRO A 355 6.73 -26.55 4.92
N HIS A 356 7.43 -27.57 5.40
CA HIS A 356 7.80 -27.75 6.79
C HIS A 356 9.31 -27.54 6.92
N LEU A 357 9.72 -26.50 7.64
CA LEU A 357 11.14 -26.22 7.85
C LEU A 357 11.75 -27.18 8.89
N ASN A 358 12.65 -28.06 8.46
CA ASN A 358 13.40 -28.89 9.40
C ASN A 358 14.56 -28.09 10.06
N ILE A 359 15.07 -28.58 11.20
CA ILE A 359 16.18 -27.93 11.93
C ILE A 359 17.46 -27.88 11.08
N PHE A 360 17.68 -28.86 10.20
CA PHE A 360 18.89 -28.94 9.39
C PHE A 360 18.96 -27.81 8.35
N ASP A 361 17.86 -27.50 7.67
CA ASP A 361 17.79 -26.49 6.62
C ASP A 361 18.01 -25.10 7.22
N ILE A 362 17.28 -24.76 8.28
CA ILE A 362 17.41 -23.46 8.95
C ILE A 362 18.83 -23.24 9.48
N ARG A 363 19.49 -24.28 10.01
CA ARG A 363 20.88 -24.22 10.50
C ARG A 363 21.89 -23.85 9.40
N ASN A 364 21.58 -24.12 8.14
CA ASN A 364 22.49 -23.90 7.02
C ASN A 364 22.14 -22.67 6.18
N VAL A 365 21.12 -21.88 6.56
CA VAL A 365 20.82 -20.60 5.91
C VAL A 365 22.08 -19.71 5.92
N PRO A 366 22.53 -19.21 4.76
CA PRO A 366 23.65 -18.29 4.69
C PRO A 366 23.24 -16.91 5.20
N ILE A 367 24.03 -16.32 6.07
CA ILE A 367 23.86 -14.97 6.58
C ILE A 367 25.05 -14.14 6.11
N PHE A 368 24.76 -13.04 5.43
CA PHE A 368 25.76 -12.05 5.05
C PHE A 368 26.03 -11.18 6.27
N LEU A 369 27.25 -11.22 6.79
CA LEU A 369 27.58 -10.70 8.11
C LEU A 369 28.59 -9.54 8.00
N PRO A 370 28.12 -8.28 8.12
CA PRO A 370 28.97 -7.10 8.23
C PRO A 370 29.74 -7.04 9.56
N PRO A 371 30.71 -6.11 9.69
CA PRO A 371 31.20 -5.61 10.97
C PRO A 371 30.06 -5.17 11.92
N LEU A 372 30.28 -5.24 13.24
CA LEU A 372 29.22 -5.01 14.24
C LEU A 372 28.64 -3.59 14.20
N ASP A 373 29.48 -2.57 14.05
CA ASP A 373 29.08 -1.17 13.89
C ASP A 373 28.16 -0.97 12.67
N VAL A 374 28.46 -1.71 11.59
CA VAL A 374 27.64 -1.72 10.39
C VAL A 374 26.32 -2.44 10.62
N GLN A 375 26.31 -3.57 11.35
CA GLN A 375 25.06 -4.27 11.74
C GLN A 375 24.13 -3.35 12.53
N GLU A 376 24.67 -2.61 13.50
CA GLU A 376 23.93 -1.65 14.32
C GLU A 376 23.33 -0.52 13.47
N SER A 377 24.10 0.02 12.53
CA SER A 377 23.64 1.04 11.59
C SER A 377 22.47 0.55 10.71
N ILE A 378 22.53 -0.69 10.21
CA ILE A 378 21.41 -1.32 9.48
C ILE A 378 20.17 -1.42 10.36
N CYS A 379 20.35 -1.90 11.59
CA CYS A 379 19.22 -2.07 12.51
C CYS A 379 18.53 -0.74 12.77
N ALA A 380 19.30 0.31 13.05
CA ALA A 380 18.76 1.65 13.28
C ALA A 380 17.97 2.19 12.06
N GLU A 381 18.49 1.99 10.86
CA GLU A 381 17.80 2.39 9.62
C GLU A 381 16.50 1.60 9.40
N LEU A 382 16.56 0.27 9.50
CA LEU A 382 15.40 -0.59 9.32
C LEU A 382 14.33 -0.37 10.39
N GLU A 383 14.72 -0.14 11.65
CA GLU A 383 13.81 0.17 12.75
C GLU A 383 13.09 1.51 12.54
N ALA A 384 13.82 2.55 12.11
CA ALA A 384 13.23 3.84 11.79
C ALA A 384 12.21 3.72 10.64
N ARG A 385 12.56 2.98 9.57
CA ARG A 385 11.67 2.71 8.44
C ARG A 385 10.46 1.87 8.83
N PHE A 386 10.67 0.83 9.63
CA PHE A 386 9.62 -0.02 10.16
C PHE A 386 8.58 0.80 10.94
N ALA A 387 9.05 1.69 11.83
CA ALA A 387 8.17 2.54 12.63
C ALA A 387 7.34 3.50 11.77
N VAL A 388 7.91 4.06 10.70
CA VAL A 388 7.16 4.92 9.75
C VAL A 388 6.11 4.10 8.99
N LYS A 389 6.50 2.91 8.49
CA LYS A 389 5.60 2.00 7.78
C LYS A 389 4.40 1.59 8.65
N GLU A 390 4.65 1.14 9.88
CA GLU A 390 3.59 0.71 10.80
C GLU A 390 2.59 1.84 11.10
N LYS A 391 3.09 3.08 11.30
CA LYS A 391 2.21 4.25 11.49
C LYS A 391 1.36 4.54 10.25
N MET A 392 1.92 4.38 9.06
CA MET A 392 1.20 4.56 7.80
C MET A 392 0.11 3.49 7.64
N ILE A 393 0.44 2.22 7.86
CA ILE A 393 -0.51 1.10 7.76
C ILE A 393 -1.66 1.30 8.75
N ASP A 394 -1.37 1.61 10.03
CA ASP A 394 -2.41 1.87 11.04
C ASP A 394 -3.36 3.02 10.63
N LEU A 395 -2.82 4.12 10.08
CA LEU A 395 -3.66 5.22 9.59
C LEU A 395 -4.53 4.81 8.39
N VAL A 396 -3.99 4.01 7.48
CA VAL A 396 -4.71 3.52 6.30
C VAL A 396 -5.80 2.52 6.68
N GLU A 397 -5.51 1.59 7.59
CA GLU A 397 -6.48 0.63 8.13
C GLU A 397 -7.66 1.36 8.81
N ARG A 398 -7.39 2.34 9.67
CA ARG A 398 -8.45 3.19 10.27
C ARG A 398 -9.27 3.95 9.22
N THR A 399 -8.62 4.39 8.14
CA THR A 399 -9.32 5.07 7.03
C THR A 399 -10.24 4.11 6.29
N ILE A 400 -9.80 2.87 6.06
CA ILE A 400 -10.63 1.81 5.45
C ILE A 400 -11.86 1.54 6.33
N ASP A 401 -11.67 1.41 7.64
CA ASP A 401 -12.78 1.19 8.57
C ASP A 401 -13.77 2.37 8.54
N ARG A 402 -13.26 3.61 8.52
CA ARG A 402 -14.11 4.80 8.39
C ARG A 402 -14.88 4.85 7.06
N LEU A 403 -14.27 4.40 5.97
CA LEU A 403 -14.94 4.30 4.66
C LEU A 403 -16.04 3.24 4.68
N ARG A 404 -15.82 2.09 5.35
CA ARG A 404 -16.85 1.05 5.53
C ARG A 404 -18.01 1.54 6.38
N GLU A 405 -17.73 2.22 7.50
CA GLU A 405 -18.74 2.88 8.33
C GLU A 405 -19.55 3.90 7.52
N TYR A 406 -18.86 4.77 6.77
CA TYR A 406 -19.48 5.77 5.93
C TYR A 406 -20.38 5.15 4.85
N ARG A 407 -19.92 4.08 4.20
CA ARG A 407 -20.70 3.32 3.20
C ARG A 407 -22.01 2.82 3.78
N ALA A 408 -21.97 2.18 4.95
CA ALA A 408 -23.15 1.64 5.63
C ALA A 408 -24.12 2.75 6.06
N ALA A 409 -23.59 3.85 6.60
CA ALA A 409 -24.38 5.02 6.99
C ALA A 409 -25.03 5.71 5.79
N LEU A 410 -24.31 5.87 4.67
CA LEU A 410 -24.81 6.48 3.44
C LEU A 410 -25.96 5.68 2.84
N ILE A 411 -25.80 4.35 2.74
CA ILE A 411 -26.87 3.45 2.29
C ILE A 411 -28.10 3.64 3.17
N THR A 412 -27.93 3.54 4.49
CA THR A 412 -29.03 3.66 5.46
C THR A 412 -29.74 5.00 5.32
N ALA A 413 -28.99 6.10 5.29
CA ALA A 413 -29.56 7.44 5.19
C ALA A 413 -30.33 7.64 3.88
N ALA A 414 -29.82 7.14 2.76
CA ALA A 414 -30.46 7.25 1.46
C ALA A 414 -31.76 6.42 1.38
N VAL A 415 -31.71 5.13 1.77
CA VAL A 415 -32.86 4.23 1.66
C VAL A 415 -33.93 4.46 2.72
N THR A 416 -33.65 5.25 3.76
CA THR A 416 -34.66 5.65 4.77
C THR A 416 -35.12 7.10 4.61
N GLY A 417 -34.61 7.81 3.60
CA GLY A 417 -35.00 9.19 3.29
C GLY A 417 -34.48 10.23 4.28
N GLN A 418 -33.41 9.91 5.04
CA GLN A 418 -32.74 10.86 5.94
C GLN A 418 -31.89 11.89 5.18
N ILE A 419 -31.53 11.59 3.93
CA ILE A 419 -30.88 12.52 3.01
C ILE A 419 -31.70 12.69 1.73
N ASP A 420 -31.68 13.90 1.19
CA ASP A 420 -32.15 14.17 -0.15
C ASP A 420 -31.02 13.85 -1.16
N VAL A 421 -31.14 12.72 -1.85
CA VAL A 421 -30.14 12.27 -2.83
C VAL A 421 -30.01 13.22 -4.02
N ALA A 422 -31.07 13.95 -4.38
CA ALA A 422 -31.02 14.92 -5.48
C ALA A 422 -30.20 16.16 -5.11
N ALA A 423 -30.27 16.60 -3.85
CA ALA A 423 -29.42 17.67 -3.32
C ALA A 423 -28.00 17.18 -2.96
N HIS A 424 -27.84 15.88 -2.65
CA HIS A 424 -26.56 15.28 -2.28
C HIS A 424 -25.71 14.85 -3.48
N ALA A 425 -26.35 14.66 -4.64
CA ALA A 425 -25.67 14.53 -5.92
C ALA A 425 -24.93 15.84 -6.22
N ARG A 426 -23.65 15.93 -5.84
CA ARG A 426 -22.77 16.96 -6.38
C ARG A 426 -22.85 16.86 -7.90
N PRO A 427 -22.89 17.97 -8.65
CA PRO A 427 -22.69 17.92 -10.08
C PRO A 427 -21.37 17.19 -10.30
N VAL A 428 -21.45 16.01 -10.91
CA VAL A 428 -20.29 15.41 -11.54
C VAL A 428 -19.93 16.41 -12.63
N GLU A 429 -18.85 17.16 -12.46
CA GLU A 429 -18.19 17.79 -13.59
C GLU A 429 -17.88 16.66 -14.57
N THR A 430 -18.69 16.58 -15.61
CA THR A 430 -18.52 15.65 -16.71
C THR A 430 -17.22 16.02 -17.40
N ALA A 431 -16.12 15.36 -17.01
CA ALA A 431 -15.00 15.19 -17.91
C ALA A 431 -15.51 14.53 -19.20
N PRO A 432 -15.10 15.00 -20.39
CA PRO A 432 -15.65 14.51 -21.64
C PRO A 432 -15.39 13.00 -21.82
N PRO A 433 -16.29 12.29 -22.54
CA PRO A 433 -16.21 10.84 -22.66
C PRO A 433 -14.95 10.46 -23.43
N ARG A 434 -14.05 9.70 -22.79
CA ARG A 434 -12.97 9.01 -23.51
C ARG A 434 -13.59 7.85 -24.30
N ALA A 435 -13.23 7.80 -25.58
CA ALA A 435 -13.70 6.82 -26.55
C ALA A 435 -13.55 5.38 -26.05
N SER A 436 -14.55 4.58 -26.39
CA SER A 436 -14.70 3.15 -26.15
C SER A 436 -13.51 2.32 -26.65
N GLY A 437 -13.10 1.36 -25.83
CA GLY A 437 -12.46 0.13 -26.30
C GLY A 437 -10.94 0.08 -26.19
N GLU A 438 -10.42 0.01 -24.96
CA GLU A 438 -9.20 -0.75 -24.69
C GLU A 438 -9.29 -1.33 -23.28
N VAL A 439 -9.16 -2.65 -23.17
CA VAL A 439 -9.04 -3.37 -21.90
C VAL A 439 -7.78 -2.85 -21.21
N VAL A 440 -7.96 -2.05 -20.16
CA VAL A 440 -6.85 -1.64 -19.30
C VAL A 440 -6.39 -2.87 -18.55
N HIS A 441 -5.34 -3.52 -19.05
CA HIS A 441 -4.49 -4.34 -18.21
C HIS A 441 -3.95 -3.44 -17.10
N LEU A 442 -4.55 -3.52 -15.91
CA LEU A 442 -3.95 -3.00 -14.69
C LEU A 442 -2.68 -3.81 -14.43
N ARG A 443 -1.56 -3.35 -14.99
CA ARG A 443 -0.25 -3.76 -14.50
C ARG A 443 -0.13 -3.26 -13.05
N PRO A 444 0.56 -4.02 -12.17
CA PRO A 444 0.85 -3.57 -10.82
C PRO A 444 1.42 -2.14 -10.91
N VAL A 445 0.97 -1.23 -10.05
CA VAL A 445 1.65 0.06 -9.88
C VAL A 445 2.98 -0.24 -9.23
N ALA A 446 3.95 -0.66 -10.04
CA ALA A 446 5.34 -0.49 -9.72
C ALA A 446 5.51 1.00 -9.40
N MET A 447 6.14 1.32 -8.27
CA MET A 447 6.75 2.63 -8.11
C MET A 447 7.49 2.91 -9.41
N PRO A 448 7.17 4.00 -10.13
CA PRO A 448 7.77 4.26 -11.42
C PRO A 448 9.28 4.19 -11.24
N ASP A 449 9.95 3.38 -12.08
CA ASP A 449 11.39 3.27 -11.98
C ASP A 449 12.03 4.67 -12.09
N ARG A 450 13.26 4.81 -11.60
CA ARG A 450 13.94 6.12 -11.54
C ARG A 450 13.94 6.82 -12.90
N ARG A 451 14.05 6.06 -13.99
CA ARG A 451 13.98 6.54 -15.37
C ARG A 451 12.62 7.17 -15.67
N THR A 452 11.54 6.50 -15.30
CA THR A 452 10.17 7.00 -15.46
C THR A 452 9.96 8.29 -14.67
N VAL A 453 10.42 8.36 -13.42
CA VAL A 453 10.32 9.60 -12.62
C VAL A 453 11.08 10.76 -13.27
N ARG A 454 12.32 10.52 -13.75
CA ARG A 454 13.12 11.54 -14.45
C ARG A 454 12.40 12.09 -15.68
N VAL A 455 11.85 11.21 -16.51
CA VAL A 455 11.11 11.59 -17.73
C VAL A 455 9.85 12.37 -17.39
N LEU A 456 9.08 11.94 -16.38
CA LEU A 456 7.86 12.63 -15.96
C LEU A 456 8.14 14.04 -15.39
N VAL A 457 9.15 14.16 -14.52
CA VAL A 457 9.56 15.46 -13.96
C VAL A 457 10.03 16.38 -15.08
N ALA A 458 10.89 15.89 -15.97
CA ALA A 458 11.38 16.67 -17.09
C ALA A 458 10.26 17.10 -18.04
N ALA A 459 9.30 16.21 -18.32
CA ALA A 459 8.13 16.52 -19.14
C ALA A 459 7.31 17.66 -18.51
N ASP A 460 7.18 17.71 -17.18
CA ASP A 460 6.46 18.80 -16.50
C ASP A 460 7.21 20.12 -16.53
N VAL A 461 8.53 20.09 -16.30
CA VAL A 461 9.38 21.27 -16.43
C VAL A 461 9.28 21.85 -17.85
N VAL A 462 9.45 21.00 -18.87
CA VAL A 462 9.37 21.40 -20.28
C VAL A 462 7.98 21.90 -20.63
N HIS A 463 6.93 21.24 -20.16
CA HIS A 463 5.56 21.67 -20.42
C HIS A 463 5.25 23.05 -19.84
N ARG A 464 5.64 23.28 -18.59
CA ARG A 464 5.37 24.55 -17.87
C ARG A 464 6.16 25.71 -18.42
N LEU A 465 7.41 25.44 -18.81
CA LEU A 465 8.32 26.43 -19.37
C LEU A 465 8.31 26.42 -20.91
N GLY A 466 7.36 25.77 -21.56
CA GLY A 466 7.37 25.57 -23.03
C GLY A 466 7.30 26.87 -23.84
N ALA A 467 6.82 27.97 -23.24
CA ALA A 467 6.81 29.31 -23.83
C ALA A 467 8.01 30.19 -23.38
N ASP A 468 8.90 29.67 -22.53
CA ASP A 468 10.06 30.38 -22.02
C ASP A 468 11.22 30.32 -23.04
N PRO A 469 11.69 31.45 -23.61
CA PRO A 469 12.73 31.46 -24.64
C PRO A 469 14.12 31.02 -24.13
N TYR A 470 14.27 30.91 -22.81
CA TYR A 470 15.50 30.48 -22.13
C TYR A 470 15.48 28.99 -21.76
N LEU A 471 14.38 28.28 -22.02
CA LEU A 471 14.33 26.83 -21.81
C LEU A 471 15.17 26.11 -22.86
N GLY A 472 16.21 25.43 -22.38
CA GLY A 472 17.02 24.49 -23.14
C GLY A 472 17.65 23.46 -22.19
N ARG A 473 18.53 22.60 -22.71
CA ARG A 473 19.17 21.50 -21.97
C ARG A 473 19.76 21.94 -20.63
N THR A 474 20.55 23.01 -20.62
CA THR A 474 21.22 23.51 -19.40
C THR A 474 20.21 23.92 -18.33
N LYS A 475 19.16 24.66 -18.71
CA LYS A 475 18.13 25.14 -17.78
C LYS A 475 17.32 23.96 -17.22
N LEU A 476 16.95 22.99 -18.07
CA LEU A 476 16.28 21.76 -17.64
C LEU A 476 17.14 21.01 -16.61
N GLN A 477 18.44 20.81 -16.88
CA GLN A 477 19.31 20.08 -15.98
C GLN A 477 19.44 20.73 -14.59
N LYS A 478 19.49 22.07 -14.53
CA LYS A 478 19.53 22.78 -13.24
C LYS A 478 18.23 22.61 -12.46
N LEU A 479 17.08 22.61 -13.15
CA LEU A 479 15.79 22.41 -12.52
C LEU A 479 15.60 20.96 -12.06
N MET A 480 16.15 19.98 -12.77
CA MET A 480 16.20 18.59 -12.30
C MET A 480 16.98 18.47 -10.99
N PHE A 481 18.17 19.09 -10.90
CA PHE A 481 18.96 19.13 -9.66
C PHE A 481 18.18 19.77 -8.50
N LEU A 482 17.56 20.92 -8.73
CA LEU A 482 16.79 21.61 -7.70
C LEU A 482 15.51 20.84 -7.32
N ALA A 483 14.87 20.14 -8.27
CA ALA A 483 13.74 19.28 -7.99
C ALA A 483 14.12 18.14 -7.03
N GLU A 484 15.30 17.54 -7.23
CA GLU A 484 15.83 16.52 -6.33
C GLU A 484 16.22 17.13 -4.97
N ALA A 485 17.05 18.18 -4.98
CA ALA A 485 17.70 18.72 -3.79
C ALA A 485 16.82 19.65 -2.93
N HIS A 486 15.81 20.30 -3.53
CA HIS A 486 14.95 21.27 -2.84
C HIS A 486 13.50 20.77 -2.71
N ALA A 487 12.91 20.25 -3.81
CA ALA A 487 11.58 19.64 -3.75
C ALA A 487 11.59 18.20 -3.20
N ASN A 488 12.77 17.68 -2.82
CA ASN A 488 12.96 16.37 -2.18
C ASN A 488 12.47 15.19 -3.03
N ILE A 489 12.60 15.31 -4.36
CA ILE A 489 12.24 14.26 -5.32
C ILE A 489 13.45 13.33 -5.52
N ASN A 490 13.84 12.64 -4.45
CA ASN A 490 15.03 11.78 -4.41
C ASN A 490 15.00 10.61 -5.40
N ASP A 491 13.82 10.29 -5.95
CA ASP A 491 13.64 9.27 -6.97
C ASP A 491 14.25 9.66 -8.33
N ILE A 492 14.59 10.95 -8.53
CA ILE A 492 15.44 11.41 -9.65
C ILE A 492 16.83 10.77 -9.56
N ALA A 493 17.39 10.66 -8.35
CA ALA A 493 18.65 9.97 -8.07
C ALA A 493 19.79 10.31 -9.05
N GLY A 494 20.08 11.59 -9.24
CA GLY A 494 21.09 12.07 -10.17
C GLY A 494 22.53 11.92 -9.68
N ARG A 495 23.44 11.66 -10.62
CA ARG A 495 24.90 11.60 -10.40
C ARG A 495 25.53 12.91 -10.85
N TYR A 496 25.26 13.98 -10.11
CA TYR A 496 25.66 15.33 -10.50
C TYR A 496 27.16 15.57 -10.32
N GLN A 497 27.84 15.81 -11.43
CA GLN A 497 29.21 16.28 -11.48
C GLN A 497 29.27 17.80 -11.46
N ARG A 498 30.35 18.34 -10.90
CA ARG A 498 30.66 19.77 -11.00
C ARG A 498 31.15 20.11 -12.40
N TYR A 499 30.28 20.70 -13.20
CA TYR A 499 30.56 21.06 -14.57
C TYR A 499 30.59 22.58 -14.76
N ARG A 500 31.15 23.06 -15.87
CA ARG A 500 31.26 24.51 -16.19
C ARG A 500 29.94 25.26 -16.08
N TYR A 501 28.82 24.59 -16.39
CA TYR A 501 27.47 25.16 -16.30
C TYR A 501 26.72 24.80 -15.00
N GLY A 502 27.41 24.38 -13.93
CA GLY A 502 26.80 23.96 -12.65
C GLY A 502 26.59 22.43 -12.54
N PRO A 503 25.73 21.94 -11.63
CA PRO A 503 25.50 20.50 -11.41
C PRO A 503 25.01 19.80 -12.68
N TYR A 504 25.71 18.77 -13.16
CA TYR A 504 25.45 18.16 -14.46
C TYR A 504 25.54 16.64 -14.42
N ASP A 505 24.62 15.95 -15.09
CA ASP A 505 24.61 14.50 -15.23
C ASP A 505 24.33 14.17 -16.70
N ASP A 506 25.38 13.80 -17.43
CA ASP A 506 25.31 13.57 -18.88
C ASP A 506 24.41 12.38 -19.23
N ALA A 507 24.50 11.31 -18.45
CA ALA A 507 23.72 10.11 -18.67
C ALA A 507 22.22 10.37 -18.44
N MET A 508 21.89 11.18 -17.42
CA MET A 508 20.51 11.59 -17.16
C MET A 508 19.94 12.43 -18.29
N VAL A 509 20.72 13.38 -18.85
CA VAL A 509 20.26 14.21 -19.97
C VAL A 509 19.89 13.35 -21.16
N GLN A 510 20.77 12.44 -21.56
CA GLN A 510 20.53 11.53 -22.69
C GLN A 510 19.30 10.63 -22.44
N GLU A 511 19.16 10.11 -21.22
CA GLU A 511 18.04 9.27 -20.83
C GLU A 511 16.70 10.02 -20.87
N ILE A 512 16.68 11.26 -20.37
CA ILE A 512 15.49 12.13 -20.37
C ILE A 512 15.08 12.47 -21.80
N GLU A 513 16.01 12.95 -22.64
CA GLU A 513 15.69 13.36 -24.01
C GLU A 513 15.18 12.16 -24.83
N GLN A 514 15.80 10.99 -24.69
CA GLN A 514 15.32 9.76 -25.30
C GLN A 514 13.93 9.38 -24.80
N GLY A 515 13.68 9.47 -23.49
CA GLY A 515 12.39 9.13 -22.88
C GLY A 515 11.26 10.07 -23.29
N LEU A 516 11.50 11.38 -23.30
CA LEU A 516 10.52 12.38 -23.73
C LEU A 516 10.07 12.14 -25.17
N ARG A 517 11.00 11.76 -26.05
CA ARG A 517 10.73 11.42 -27.45
C ARG A 517 9.99 10.09 -27.59
N GLN A 518 10.45 9.05 -26.89
CA GLN A 518 9.85 7.70 -26.90
C GLN A 518 8.40 7.73 -26.43
N ASP A 519 8.12 8.50 -25.38
CA ASP A 519 6.77 8.61 -24.82
C ASP A 519 5.86 9.57 -25.61
N GLY A 520 6.43 10.28 -26.60
CA GLY A 520 5.73 11.20 -27.48
C GLY A 520 5.35 12.52 -26.80
N TYR A 521 6.05 12.92 -25.74
CA TYR A 521 5.81 14.19 -25.04
C TYR A 521 6.48 15.37 -25.75
N TYR A 522 7.80 15.29 -25.94
CA TYR A 522 8.60 16.35 -26.57
C TYR A 522 9.79 15.75 -27.31
N ASP A 523 10.16 16.33 -28.45
CA ASP A 523 11.41 16.02 -29.15
C ASP A 523 12.39 17.19 -28.99
N THR A 524 13.68 16.91 -29.08
CA THR A 524 14.71 17.95 -29.10
C THR A 524 15.03 18.34 -30.53
N TRP A 525 15.13 19.63 -30.78
CA TRP A 525 15.59 20.19 -32.04
C TRP A 525 16.81 21.06 -31.81
N GLU A 526 17.87 20.76 -32.56
CA GLU A 526 19.10 21.56 -32.58
C GLU A 526 19.04 22.52 -33.77
N GLY A 527 19.29 23.80 -33.52
CA GLY A 527 19.28 24.82 -34.56
C GLY A 527 20.28 24.56 -35.69
N THR A 528 19.91 24.90 -36.93
CA THR A 528 20.83 24.88 -38.06
C THR A 528 21.52 26.25 -38.21
N GLY A 529 22.86 26.27 -38.23
CA GLY A 529 23.66 27.49 -38.45
C GLY A 529 24.37 28.03 -37.19
N VAL A 530 24.40 29.36 -37.01
CA VAL A 530 25.12 30.05 -35.92
C VAL A 530 24.57 29.70 -34.53
N ASP A 531 23.34 29.18 -34.46
CA ASP A 531 22.64 28.73 -33.24
C ASP A 531 22.81 27.22 -32.93
N ARG A 532 23.83 26.56 -33.49
CA ARG A 532 24.09 25.10 -33.33
C ARG A 532 24.18 24.59 -31.88
N GLU A 533 24.31 25.47 -30.89
CA GLU A 533 24.40 25.10 -29.47
C GLU A 533 23.06 25.19 -28.71
N LYS A 534 21.99 25.70 -29.32
CA LYS A 534 20.70 25.90 -28.64
C LYS A 534 19.72 24.77 -28.93
N VAL A 535 19.56 23.89 -27.94
CA VAL A 535 18.53 22.84 -27.93
C VAL A 535 17.19 23.43 -27.53
N ALA A 536 16.18 23.26 -28.38
CA ALA A 536 14.78 23.59 -28.10
C ALA A 536 13.92 22.34 -27.99
N PHE A 537 12.86 22.38 -27.17
CA PHE A 537 11.90 21.30 -27.03
C PHE A 537 10.65 21.56 -27.88
N GLN A 538 10.33 20.67 -28.80
CA GLN A 538 9.16 20.76 -29.67
C GLN A 538 8.05 19.84 -29.15
N GLN A 539 6.81 20.33 -29.15
CA GLN A 539 5.64 19.55 -28.73
C GLN A 539 5.38 18.38 -29.69
N MET A 540 5.14 17.20 -29.13
CA MET A 540 4.73 16.01 -29.88
C MET A 540 3.25 15.67 -29.61
N SER A 541 2.76 14.56 -30.17
CA SER A 541 1.35 14.16 -30.13
C SER A 541 0.76 13.98 -28.72
N ARG A 542 1.60 13.72 -27.70
CA ARG A 542 1.17 13.53 -26.31
C ARG A 542 1.65 14.63 -25.37
N ALA A 543 2.12 15.78 -25.87
CA ALA A 543 2.59 16.90 -25.04
C ALA A 543 1.56 17.26 -23.95
N GLY A 544 2.00 17.29 -22.68
CA GLY A 544 1.11 17.53 -21.53
C GLY A 544 0.35 16.31 -20.99
N GLY A 545 0.40 15.17 -21.67
CA GLY A 545 -0.21 13.90 -21.26
C GLY A 545 0.48 13.20 -20.09
N HIS A 546 1.63 13.71 -19.63
CA HIS A 546 2.40 13.18 -18.50
C HIS A 546 1.82 13.55 -17.13
N ARG A 547 0.93 14.56 -17.05
CA ARG A 547 0.50 15.17 -15.77
C ARG A 547 -0.14 14.19 -14.79
N ASP A 548 -0.98 13.28 -15.27
CA ASP A 548 -1.65 12.29 -14.42
C ASP A 548 -0.63 11.27 -13.88
N ALA A 549 0.29 10.83 -14.74
CA ALA A 549 1.38 9.92 -14.37
C ALA A 549 2.36 10.58 -13.38
N LEU A 550 2.68 11.86 -13.57
CA LEU A 550 3.49 12.64 -12.63
C LEU A 550 2.80 12.79 -11.27
N ALA A 551 1.52 13.13 -11.25
CA ALA A 551 0.75 13.27 -10.01
C ALA A 551 0.68 11.93 -9.25
N ALA A 552 0.52 10.81 -9.98
CA ALA A 552 0.59 9.47 -9.41
C ALA A 552 2.00 9.14 -8.89
N ALA A 553 3.06 9.52 -9.61
CA ALA A 553 4.45 9.24 -9.25
C ALA A 553 4.94 10.04 -8.04
N LEU A 554 4.58 11.32 -7.95
CA LEU A 554 5.14 12.26 -6.97
C LEU A 554 4.21 12.57 -5.80
N GLY A 555 2.91 12.27 -5.93
CA GLY A 555 1.90 12.62 -4.94
C GLY A 555 1.99 14.10 -4.55
N GLY A 556 2.08 14.37 -3.24
CA GLY A 556 2.18 15.74 -2.70
C GLY A 556 3.44 16.52 -3.11
N LYS A 557 4.51 15.87 -3.59
CA LYS A 557 5.71 16.57 -4.08
C LYS A 557 5.47 17.27 -5.43
N THR A 558 4.37 16.92 -6.12
CA THR A 558 3.99 17.57 -7.39
C THR A 558 3.85 19.08 -7.19
N ASP A 559 3.19 19.54 -6.13
CA ASP A 559 3.01 20.98 -5.92
C ASP A 559 4.31 21.70 -5.55
N SER A 560 5.21 21.04 -4.82
CA SER A 560 6.56 21.56 -4.54
C SER A 560 7.39 21.71 -5.82
N LEU A 561 7.31 20.75 -6.74
CA LEU A 561 7.93 20.85 -8.08
C LEU A 561 7.37 22.05 -8.85
N ARG A 562 6.04 22.23 -8.84
CA ARG A 562 5.38 23.32 -9.57
C ARG A 562 5.82 24.68 -9.04
N GLN A 563 5.78 24.88 -7.73
CA GLN A 563 6.24 26.11 -7.07
C GLN A 563 7.70 26.40 -7.41
N LEU A 564 8.56 25.39 -7.36
CA LEU A 564 9.97 25.52 -7.75
C LEU A 564 10.11 25.97 -9.21
N VAL A 565 9.44 25.31 -10.16
CA VAL A 565 9.53 25.64 -11.59
C VAL A 565 9.01 27.04 -11.88
N ASP A 566 7.93 27.45 -11.22
CA ASP A 566 7.34 28.79 -11.40
C ASP A 566 8.29 29.91 -10.96
N LEU A 567 9.16 29.69 -9.96
CA LEU A 567 10.19 30.66 -9.55
C LEU A 567 11.21 30.98 -10.65
N PHE A 568 11.45 30.04 -11.57
CA PHE A 568 12.43 30.17 -12.66
C PHE A 568 11.82 30.56 -14.01
N LYS A 569 10.50 30.75 -14.06
CA LYS A 569 9.81 31.23 -15.27
C LYS A 569 10.32 32.61 -15.66
N GLY A 570 10.82 32.75 -16.89
CA GLY A 570 11.36 34.01 -17.41
C GLY A 570 12.75 34.40 -16.87
N LYS A 571 13.39 33.55 -16.06
CA LYS A 571 14.82 33.69 -15.74
C LYS A 571 15.67 33.14 -16.86
N ASP A 572 16.76 33.80 -17.21
CA ASP A 572 17.67 33.29 -18.22
C ASP A 572 18.44 32.04 -17.74
N THR A 573 19.17 31.41 -18.66
CA THR A 573 19.94 30.21 -18.39
C THR A 573 21.07 30.46 -17.40
N GLU A 574 21.70 31.64 -17.44
CA GLU A 574 22.82 32.01 -16.57
C GLU A 574 22.38 32.22 -15.12
N ALA A 575 21.23 32.87 -14.90
CA ALA A 575 20.61 33.02 -13.59
C ALA A 575 20.23 31.65 -12.97
N THR A 576 19.66 30.76 -13.79
CA THR A 576 19.32 29.41 -13.33
C THR A 576 20.57 28.61 -12.97
N GLU A 577 21.63 28.74 -13.77
CA GLU A 577 22.95 28.16 -13.49
C GLU A 577 23.54 28.70 -12.17
N ALA A 578 23.50 30.02 -11.96
CA ALA A 578 24.03 30.65 -10.77
C ALA A 578 23.35 30.11 -9.51
N VAL A 579 22.01 30.09 -9.49
CA VAL A 579 21.23 29.63 -8.35
C VAL A 579 21.46 28.14 -8.07
N ALA A 580 21.40 27.27 -9.08
CA ALA A 580 21.59 25.83 -8.87
C ALA A 580 23.01 25.50 -8.37
N THR A 581 24.02 26.24 -8.84
CA THR A 581 25.41 26.05 -8.40
C THR A 581 25.62 26.57 -6.96
N LEU A 582 25.09 27.75 -6.61
CA LEU A 582 25.13 28.28 -5.24
C LEU A 582 24.41 27.33 -4.27
N TYR A 583 23.24 26.82 -4.66
CA TYR A 583 22.50 25.82 -3.89
C TYR A 583 23.35 24.57 -3.66
N ALA A 584 24.00 24.05 -4.71
CA ALA A 584 24.83 22.85 -4.61
C ALA A 584 26.05 23.04 -3.69
N VAL A 585 26.78 24.15 -3.81
CA VAL A 585 27.93 24.45 -2.93
C VAL A 585 27.49 24.53 -1.47
N TRP A 586 26.38 25.23 -1.21
CA TRP A 586 25.83 25.35 0.13
C TRP A 586 25.33 23.99 0.65
N ASN A 587 24.63 23.21 -0.17
CA ASN A 587 24.13 21.89 0.22
C ASN A 587 25.27 20.89 0.52
N ASP A 588 26.30 20.85 -0.33
CA ASP A 588 27.49 20.00 -0.13
C ASP A 588 28.19 20.34 1.20
N ALA A 589 28.31 21.62 1.54
CA ALA A 589 28.88 22.05 2.82
C ALA A 589 28.07 21.55 4.02
N LEU A 590 26.75 21.65 3.95
CA LEU A 590 25.84 21.19 5.00
C LEU A 590 25.88 19.65 5.14
N ILE A 591 25.96 18.93 4.01
CA ILE A 591 26.16 17.47 3.99
C ILE A 591 27.47 17.09 4.69
N ASP A 592 28.52 17.88 4.49
CA ASP A 592 29.82 17.70 5.13
C ASP A 592 29.84 18.19 6.60
N GLY A 593 28.68 18.54 7.17
CA GLY A 593 28.54 18.97 8.56
C GLY A 593 29.03 20.39 8.84
N LYS A 594 29.29 21.20 7.80
CA LYS A 594 29.77 22.57 7.92
C LYS A 594 28.62 23.58 7.88
N GLN A 595 28.83 24.76 8.45
CA GLN A 595 27.91 25.89 8.34
C GLN A 595 28.60 27.03 7.57
N PRO A 596 28.54 27.04 6.23
CA PRO A 596 29.25 28.04 5.44
C PRO A 596 28.56 29.40 5.53
N ASP A 597 29.35 30.47 5.61
CA ASP A 597 28.87 31.84 5.41
C ASP A 597 28.80 32.19 3.91
N ASP A 598 28.26 33.38 3.58
CA ASP A 598 28.11 33.82 2.19
C ASP A 598 29.45 33.89 1.46
N ALA A 599 30.53 34.26 2.16
CA ALA A 599 31.86 34.32 1.58
C ALA A 599 32.38 32.92 1.23
N ALA A 600 32.15 31.92 2.08
CA ALA A 600 32.50 30.53 1.84
C ALA A 600 31.69 29.91 0.69
N ILE A 601 30.38 30.18 0.60
CA ILE A 601 29.55 29.70 -0.50
C ILE A 601 30.01 30.31 -1.83
N ILE A 602 30.28 31.61 -1.87
CA ILE A 602 30.74 32.28 -3.11
C ILE A 602 32.15 31.82 -3.50
N ARG A 603 33.04 31.61 -2.53
CA ARG A 603 34.36 31.03 -2.79
C ARG A 603 34.25 29.64 -3.40
N GLY A 604 33.42 28.76 -2.82
CA GLY A 604 33.18 27.42 -3.35
C GLY A 604 32.59 27.44 -4.76
N PHE A 605 31.78 28.43 -5.11
CA PHE A 605 31.29 28.64 -6.46
C PHE A 605 32.40 29.07 -7.44
N LEU A 606 33.20 30.07 -7.08
CA LEU A 606 34.15 30.71 -8.01
C LEU A 606 35.46 29.94 -8.16
N GLN A 607 35.94 29.32 -7.08
CA GLN A 607 37.29 28.76 -7.01
C GLN A 607 37.29 27.24 -7.07
N ASP A 608 36.30 26.60 -6.43
CA ASP A 608 36.33 25.17 -6.17
C ASP A 608 35.33 24.35 -7.00
N TRP A 609 34.51 25.04 -7.82
CA TRP A 609 33.53 24.40 -8.69
C TRP A 609 34.10 24.02 -10.05
N HIS A 610 34.51 25.01 -10.86
CA HIS A 610 35.09 24.84 -12.19
C HIS A 610 35.79 26.13 -12.63
N PRO A 611 36.95 26.09 -13.33
CA PRO A 611 37.70 27.30 -13.72
C PRO A 611 36.89 28.36 -14.48
N GLU A 612 35.98 27.93 -15.36
CA GLU A 612 35.10 28.83 -16.12
C GLU A 612 34.08 29.61 -15.26
N LYS A 613 33.91 29.28 -13.97
CA LYS A 613 33.04 30.03 -13.05
C LYS A 613 33.57 31.43 -12.74
N GLY A 614 34.84 31.71 -13.03
CA GLY A 614 35.43 33.05 -12.93
C GLY A 614 34.74 34.13 -13.80
N LYS A 615 33.84 33.75 -14.72
CA LYS A 615 33.02 34.69 -15.49
C LYS A 615 31.95 35.42 -14.66
N PHE A 616 31.54 34.85 -13.53
CA PHE A 616 30.52 35.45 -12.64
C PHE A 616 31.14 36.48 -11.71
N LYS A 617 30.46 37.61 -11.49
CA LYS A 617 30.91 38.61 -10.52
C LYS A 617 30.40 38.27 -9.12
N GLN A 618 31.24 38.48 -8.12
CA GLN A 618 30.88 38.24 -6.71
C GLN A 618 29.62 39.01 -6.27
N ALA A 619 29.44 40.25 -6.70
CA ALA A 619 28.25 41.05 -6.38
C ALA A 619 26.94 40.44 -6.92
N ASP A 620 26.99 39.82 -8.11
CA ASP A 620 25.83 39.16 -8.70
C ASP A 620 25.47 37.89 -7.92
N LEU A 621 26.49 37.12 -7.48
CA LEU A 621 26.28 35.93 -6.63
C LEU A 621 25.70 36.27 -5.25
N GLN A 622 26.12 37.39 -4.64
CA GLN A 622 25.50 37.89 -3.41
C GLN A 622 24.03 38.24 -3.61
N THR A 623 23.70 38.87 -4.75
CA THR A 623 22.32 39.19 -5.11
C THR A 623 21.47 37.92 -5.24
N TRP A 624 22.02 36.87 -5.87
CA TRP A 624 21.34 35.58 -6.00
C TRP A 624 21.17 34.83 -4.68
N LEU A 625 22.17 34.83 -3.78
CA LEU A 625 22.02 34.26 -2.43
C LEU A 625 20.91 34.97 -1.64
N GLY A 626 20.85 36.30 -1.71
CA GLY A 626 19.76 37.07 -1.11
C GLY A 626 18.40 36.73 -1.72
N TRP A 627 18.35 36.56 -3.05
CA TRP A 627 17.14 36.16 -3.76
C TRP A 627 16.67 34.76 -3.35
N MET A 628 17.59 33.78 -3.24
CA MET A 628 17.30 32.42 -2.80
C MET A 628 16.64 32.40 -1.43
N ARG A 629 17.20 33.13 -0.45
CA ARG A 629 16.64 33.21 0.91
C ARG A 629 15.23 33.80 0.94
N ARG A 630 14.98 34.87 0.18
CA ARG A 630 13.64 35.50 0.10
C ARG A 630 12.56 34.57 -0.48
N HIS A 631 12.95 33.64 -1.34
CA HIS A 631 12.05 32.68 -1.98
C HIS A 631 12.11 31.28 -1.35
N GLY A 632 12.76 31.14 -0.19
CA GLY A 632 12.82 29.88 0.55
C GLY A 632 13.73 28.81 -0.06
N LEU A 633 14.55 29.14 -1.07
CA LEU A 633 15.53 28.23 -1.69
C LEU A 633 16.79 28.07 -0.82
N VAL A 634 16.59 27.55 0.39
CA VAL A 634 17.63 27.32 1.39
C VAL A 634 17.86 25.82 1.54
N PRO A 635 19.07 25.30 1.24
CA PRO A 635 19.40 23.89 1.42
C PRO A 635 19.34 23.45 2.88
N LYS A 636 19.02 22.18 3.09
CA LYS A 636 18.93 21.55 4.43
C LYS A 636 20.05 20.54 4.70
N GLY A 637 21.02 20.40 3.79
CA GLY A 637 22.04 19.34 3.89
C GLY A 637 21.49 17.96 3.57
N THR A 638 20.50 17.88 2.69
CA THR A 638 19.81 16.65 2.28
C THR A 638 19.71 16.60 0.76
N GLY A 639 19.55 15.42 0.17
CA GLY A 639 19.48 15.23 -1.28
C GLY A 639 20.85 14.97 -1.92
N PRO A 640 21.01 15.22 -3.23
CA PRO A 640 22.20 14.80 -3.96
C PRO A 640 23.43 15.63 -3.56
N ARG A 641 24.55 14.92 -3.33
CA ARG A 641 25.89 15.50 -3.18
C ARG A 641 26.57 15.59 -4.53
N THR A 642 27.21 16.72 -4.85
CA THR A 642 27.92 16.86 -6.12
C THR A 642 29.35 16.32 -6.04
N VAL A 643 29.82 15.72 -7.13
CA VAL A 643 31.17 15.13 -7.23
C VAL A 643 32.09 15.93 -8.13
N SER A 644 33.33 16.14 -7.68
CA SER A 644 34.41 16.70 -8.50
C SER A 644 35.09 15.58 -9.28
N THR A 645 35.44 15.81 -10.55
CA THR A 645 36.13 14.82 -11.39
C THR A 645 37.61 14.67 -11.05
N ASN A 646 38.21 15.52 -10.20
CA ASN A 646 39.67 15.51 -9.94
C ASN A 646 40.16 15.94 -8.53
N THR A 647 39.33 16.05 -7.49
CA THR A 647 39.79 16.43 -6.12
C THR A 647 38.78 15.99 -5.04
N PRO A 648 39.21 15.65 -3.80
CA PRO A 648 38.26 15.41 -2.70
C PRO A 648 37.56 16.71 -2.23
N SER A 649 36.69 16.63 -1.21
CA SER A 649 35.64 17.62 -0.87
C SER A 649 36.05 19.10 -0.94
N LEU A 650 35.07 19.96 -1.33
CA LEU A 650 35.13 21.44 -1.37
C LEU A 650 35.77 22.07 -0.13
N PHE A 651 35.72 21.38 1.01
CA PHE A 651 36.06 21.93 2.29
C PHE A 651 37.11 21.13 3.07
N GLU A 652 37.86 20.25 2.43
CA GLU A 652 38.95 19.48 3.08
C GLU A 652 40.29 20.26 3.21
N ARG A 653 40.33 21.54 2.80
CA ARG A 653 41.50 22.42 2.98
C ARG A 653 41.24 23.50 4.02
N GLU A 654 41.07 23.11 5.28
CA GLU A 654 41.27 23.97 6.45
C GLU A 654 41.99 23.21 7.56
#